data_AF-A0A2P5YTI4-F1
#
_entry.id   AF-A0A2P5YTI4-F1
#
_cell.length_a   1.000
_cell.length_b   1.000
_cell.length_c   1.000
_cell.angle_alpha   90.00
_cell.angle_beta   90.00
_cell.angle_gamma   90.00
#
_symmetry.space_group_name_H-M   'P 1'
#
loop_
_entity.id
_entity.type
_entity.pdbx_description
1 polymer ?
#
loop_
_entity_poly.entity_id
_entity_poly.type
_entity_poly.pdbx_seq_one_letter_code
_entity_poly.pdbx_strand_id
1 'polypeptide(L)'
;MAAKNQQTQKPNKRKQFSSTKTDKDGSKSKKPKLLSSTPSSTNPSNKLLKKPFNSSKPKREHPTHSKFKKSESGNDNKELTKRERRIQAKELAEARKKKRKPHYTLEQELASLWEKMRRRNIAKEDRSKLITEALQKMKGKIPEIAGSHVSSRVLQTCVKYCSQIERDAVFSKLQPHLLTLSCNAYAVHLVKKMFDAASKKQLAGVISSLRGHVASLLRHMVGSVVIEHAYQLGNATQKQELLMELYSTELHLFKDLASIKESRLIDIISKLDLQKSSVLRHMSSVIQPILEKGIVDHSMIHRVLIEYLNIADKSSAADIIQQLSGPLLVRMIHTRDGSKIGMLCVKHGSAKERKKIIKGMKGHISKIVRDQCGCMVLVGIVSMVDDTKLITKIIIRELQTTLKELALDKSARRLLLQLLHPNCSRYLNADGLASLNLTVPSLSSKNESEIKSKKLSRDEESSKEAAKSDIPEENLDEESTKEVATTDSDMEATESGKGDIPEENLNSAEGGKKDPSLRRRELLVNSGLAENLIDVCIENAEELLTSNFGKEVIFEVAKGGSDGILHPTLDEKLNNLHEAIAELAAKPKSDESEEEHVLENFHSSRTIRKLILDCPAFASSLWKKSLEGKCQLWAQGHSSKVVSAFWESSDSEVRKVAKEELQPLVDDGTLKIPETKQSANEN
;
A
#
# COMPACT_ATOMS: atom_id res chain seq x y z
N MET A 1 -69.82 8.22 12.48
CA MET A 1 -68.67 7.32 12.72
C MET A 1 -67.83 7.25 11.45
N ALA A 2 -66.51 7.10 11.64
CA ALA A 2 -65.35 7.24 10.75
C ALA A 2 -65.45 6.91 9.23
N ALA A 3 -64.71 7.70 8.42
CA ALA A 3 -63.74 7.19 7.41
C ALA A 3 -62.86 8.30 6.75
N LYS A 4 -61.53 8.03 6.67
CA LYS A 4 -60.48 8.46 5.70
C LYS A 4 -60.09 9.97 5.65
N ASN A 5 -58.82 10.40 5.46
CA ASN A 5 -57.72 9.88 4.64
C ASN A 5 -56.31 10.41 5.07
N GLN A 6 -55.26 9.77 4.54
CA GLN A 6 -53.82 9.86 4.79
C GLN A 6 -53.13 11.21 4.45
N GLN A 7 -52.07 11.57 5.19
CA GLN A 7 -50.97 12.43 4.71
C GLN A 7 -49.61 12.13 5.38
N THR A 8 -48.59 12.15 4.53
CA THR A 8 -47.15 11.86 4.67
C THR A 8 -46.37 12.81 5.60
N GLN A 9 -45.44 12.26 6.40
CA GLN A 9 -44.49 13.02 7.23
C GLN A 9 -43.16 13.34 6.51
N LYS A 10 -42.66 14.56 6.71
CA LYS A 10 -41.29 15.03 6.40
C LYS A 10 -40.51 15.29 7.70
N PRO A 11 -39.17 15.17 7.71
CA PRO A 11 -38.35 15.18 8.94
C PRO A 11 -37.92 16.56 9.44
N ASN A 12 -37.63 16.59 10.74
CA ASN A 12 -37.41 17.74 11.63
C ASN A 12 -36.15 18.58 11.35
N LYS A 13 -36.32 19.91 11.46
CA LYS A 13 -35.28 20.94 11.53
C LYS A 13 -34.73 21.08 12.95
N ARG A 14 -33.40 21.16 13.10
CA ARG A 14 -32.71 21.45 14.37
C ARG A 14 -32.47 22.97 14.50
N LYS A 15 -33.00 23.59 15.57
CA LYS A 15 -32.89 25.02 15.91
C LYS A 15 -31.56 25.33 16.63
N GLN A 16 -31.02 26.52 16.32
CA GLN A 16 -30.06 27.27 17.15
C GLN A 16 -30.78 27.89 18.36
N PHE A 17 -30.09 28.02 19.49
CA PHE A 17 -30.36 29.07 20.49
C PHE A 17 -29.07 29.59 21.14
N SER A 18 -29.15 30.85 21.52
CA SER A 18 -28.11 31.80 21.93
C SER A 18 -27.91 31.88 23.45
N SER A 19 -26.65 32.05 23.85
CA SER A 19 -26.05 32.78 24.98
C SER A 19 -26.89 33.25 26.19
N THR A 20 -26.40 32.91 27.38
CA THR A 20 -26.45 33.72 28.63
C THR A 20 -25.07 33.73 29.31
N LYS A 21 -24.73 34.86 29.94
CA LYS A 21 -23.46 35.21 30.61
C LYS A 21 -23.49 34.91 32.12
N THR A 22 -22.32 34.57 32.68
CA THR A 22 -21.67 34.90 33.99
C THR A 22 -20.63 33.79 34.26
N ASP A 23 -19.45 33.91 34.87
CA ASP A 23 -18.60 35.00 35.39
C ASP A 23 -17.13 34.49 35.42
N LYS A 24 -16.18 35.39 35.69
CA LYS A 24 -14.70 35.26 35.77
C LYS A 24 -14.23 34.09 36.66
N ASP A 25 -13.08 33.42 36.43
CA ASP A 25 -11.71 33.96 36.63
C ASP A 25 -10.59 33.00 36.13
N GLY A 26 -9.39 33.52 35.88
CA GLY A 26 -8.12 32.79 36.05
C GLY A 26 -7.43 32.00 34.89
N SER A 27 -6.27 32.53 34.46
CA SER A 27 -5.09 31.81 33.89
C SER A 27 -5.02 31.53 32.37
N LYS A 28 -4.12 32.28 31.71
CA LYS A 28 -3.72 32.16 30.30
C LYS A 28 -2.63 31.09 30.13
N SER A 29 -2.92 30.02 29.40
CA SER A 29 -1.92 29.08 28.88
C SER A 29 -1.75 29.24 27.37
N LYS A 30 -0.51 29.56 26.96
CA LYS A 30 -0.07 29.79 25.57
C LYS A 30 0.11 28.45 24.85
N LYS A 31 -0.37 28.37 23.61
CA LYS A 31 -0.03 27.30 22.64
C LYS A 31 1.44 27.40 22.20
N PRO A 32 2.12 26.27 21.90
CA PRO A 32 3.57 26.23 21.65
C PRO A 32 3.94 26.70 20.23
N LYS A 33 5.04 27.45 20.15
CA LYS A 33 5.75 27.80 18.91
C LYS A 33 6.72 26.67 18.53
N LEU A 34 6.80 26.40 17.23
CA LEU A 34 7.83 25.54 16.63
C LEU A 34 9.24 26.07 16.95
N LEU A 35 10.10 25.16 17.42
CA LEU A 35 11.54 25.34 17.61
C LEU A 35 12.26 25.07 16.28
N SER A 36 13.00 26.06 15.79
CA SER A 36 14.08 25.91 14.82
C SER A 36 15.40 25.79 15.58
N SER A 37 16.10 24.67 15.38
CA SER A 37 17.44 24.40 15.89
C SER A 37 18.52 25.17 15.11
N THR A 38 19.43 25.81 15.84
CA THR A 38 20.77 26.20 15.39
C THR A 38 21.68 24.97 15.22
N PRO A 39 22.74 25.07 14.39
CA PRO A 39 23.96 24.33 14.62
C PRO A 39 25.10 25.28 15.02
N SER A 40 25.85 24.86 16.03
CA SER A 40 27.12 25.41 16.49
C SER A 40 28.29 24.74 15.76
N SER A 41 29.26 25.52 15.27
CA SER A 41 30.69 25.18 15.36
C SER A 41 31.60 26.40 15.18
N THR A 42 32.33 26.74 16.24
CA THR A 42 33.78 27.05 16.33
C THR A 42 34.46 27.96 15.29
N ASN A 43 34.87 29.16 15.75
CA ASN A 43 36.05 29.93 15.28
C ASN A 43 37.37 29.32 15.80
N PRO A 44 38.54 29.70 15.24
CA PRO A 44 39.33 30.72 15.94
C PRO A 44 40.08 31.75 15.03
N SER A 45 40.15 33.00 15.56
CA SER A 45 41.28 33.98 15.58
C SER A 45 41.95 34.44 14.26
N ASN A 46 42.42 35.68 14.04
CA ASN A 46 42.59 36.92 14.81
C ASN A 46 42.99 38.03 13.80
N LYS A 47 42.49 39.27 13.94
CA LYS A 47 43.29 40.53 14.08
C LYS A 47 42.42 41.79 13.91
N LEU A 48 42.49 42.62 14.95
CA LEU A 48 41.93 43.96 15.09
C LEU A 48 42.58 44.98 14.16
N LEU A 49 41.84 46.02 13.77
CA LEU A 49 42.28 47.43 13.68
C LEU A 49 41.06 48.37 13.86
N LYS A 50 41.26 49.49 14.57
CA LYS A 50 40.26 50.37 15.22
C LYS A 50 39.89 51.63 14.40
N LYS A 51 38.58 52.00 14.42
CA LYS A 51 37.93 53.36 14.53
C LYS A 51 38.29 54.49 13.52
N PRO A 52 37.56 55.66 13.45
CA PRO A 52 36.39 56.14 14.22
C PRO A 52 35.19 56.73 13.41
N PHE A 53 34.12 57.03 14.15
CA PHE A 53 32.96 57.85 13.83
C PHE A 53 33.29 59.30 13.43
N ASN A 54 32.50 59.90 12.53
CA ASN A 54 32.17 61.33 12.62
C ASN A 54 30.80 61.68 12.01
N SER A 55 30.09 62.55 12.71
CA SER A 55 28.72 63.03 12.46
C SER A 55 28.72 64.44 11.84
N SER A 56 27.83 64.74 10.90
CA SER A 56 27.21 66.08 10.75
C SER A 56 26.17 66.12 9.62
N LYS A 57 24.96 66.63 9.93
CA LYS A 57 24.37 67.85 9.33
C LYS A 57 23.00 68.18 9.97
N PRO A 58 22.58 69.47 9.96
CA PRO A 58 21.78 70.08 11.01
C PRO A 58 20.33 70.46 10.61
N LYS A 59 19.59 70.87 11.65
CA LYS A 59 18.20 71.38 11.71
C LYS A 59 17.91 72.54 10.74
N ARG A 60 16.65 72.66 10.30
CA ARG A 60 15.99 73.95 10.04
C ARG A 60 14.54 73.96 10.53
N GLU A 61 14.22 75.03 11.23
CA GLU A 61 12.94 75.38 11.85
C GLU A 61 12.01 76.09 10.86
N HIS A 62 10.73 76.14 11.23
CA HIS A 62 9.61 76.76 10.52
C HIS A 62 9.74 78.28 10.34
N PRO A 63 9.17 78.86 9.26
CA PRO A 63 8.65 80.21 9.28
C PRO A 63 7.11 80.24 9.40
N THR A 64 6.70 81.37 9.94
CA THR A 64 5.41 81.80 10.47
C THR A 64 4.38 82.21 9.41
N HIS A 65 3.13 82.33 9.88
CA HIS A 65 1.93 82.85 9.25
C HIS A 65 2.07 83.87 8.10
N SER A 66 1.35 83.63 7.00
CA SER A 66 0.68 84.71 6.26
C SER A 66 -0.71 84.26 5.79
N LYS A 67 -1.67 85.20 5.88
CA LYS A 67 -3.11 85.07 5.64
C LYS A 67 -3.46 85.06 4.14
N PHE A 68 -4.74 84.80 3.87
CA PHE A 68 -5.52 84.88 2.61
C PHE A 68 -5.64 83.53 1.88
N LYS A 69 -6.83 83.03 1.50
CA LYS A 69 -8.18 83.61 1.43
C LYS A 69 -9.16 82.43 1.45
N LYS A 70 -10.19 82.52 2.30
CA LYS A 70 -11.35 81.62 2.28
C LYS A 70 -12.13 81.93 1.00
N SER A 71 -12.17 81.01 0.05
CA SER A 71 -13.22 80.96 -0.97
C SER A 71 -14.22 79.90 -0.54
N GLU A 72 -15.36 80.36 -0.03
CA GLU A 72 -16.53 79.52 0.14
C GLU A 72 -17.11 79.20 -1.24
N SER A 73 -16.97 77.95 -1.64
CA SER A 73 -17.88 77.28 -2.57
C SER A 73 -18.32 76.00 -1.89
N GLY A 74 -19.62 75.91 -1.63
CA GLY A 74 -20.22 74.97 -0.71
C GLY A 74 -20.21 73.50 -1.11
N ASN A 75 -20.60 72.72 -0.10
CA ASN A 75 -21.11 71.35 -0.06
C ASN A 75 -20.15 70.14 -0.09
N ASP A 76 -20.16 69.50 1.09
CA ASP A 76 -20.11 68.06 1.39
C ASP A 76 -18.75 67.35 1.46
N ASN A 77 -17.90 67.78 2.39
CA ASN A 77 -16.95 66.85 3.03
C ASN A 77 -17.63 66.14 4.22
N LYS A 78 -18.49 65.16 3.92
CA LYS A 78 -18.91 64.17 4.92
C LYS A 78 -17.66 63.48 5.47
N GLU A 79 -17.42 63.60 6.77
CA GLU A 79 -16.35 62.88 7.44
C GLU A 79 -16.63 61.37 7.32
N LEU A 80 -15.93 60.72 6.40
CA LEU A 80 -16.20 59.34 6.02
C LEU A 80 -16.17 58.44 7.25
N THR A 81 -17.26 57.73 7.48
CA THR A 81 -17.40 56.74 8.53
C THR A 81 -16.32 55.67 8.38
N LYS A 82 -15.99 54.98 9.47
CA LYS A 82 -15.03 53.85 9.45
C LYS A 82 -15.40 52.77 8.42
N ARG A 83 -16.69 52.63 8.10
CA ARG A 83 -17.20 51.73 7.06
C ARG A 83 -16.89 52.26 5.65
N GLU A 84 -17.12 53.54 5.40
CA GLU A 84 -16.84 54.17 4.10
C GLU A 84 -15.33 54.22 3.80
N ARG A 85 -14.48 54.50 4.80
CA ARG A 85 -13.01 54.41 4.63
C ARG A 85 -12.53 53.01 4.27
N ARG A 86 -13.16 51.97 4.83
CA ARG A 86 -12.86 50.57 4.47
C ARG A 86 -13.31 50.24 3.04
N ILE A 87 -14.46 50.77 2.62
CA ILE A 87 -14.98 50.60 1.25
C ILE A 87 -14.05 51.29 0.27
N GLN A 88 -13.69 52.55 0.49
CA GLN A 88 -12.75 53.29 -0.38
C GLN A 88 -11.36 52.66 -0.42
N ALA A 89 -10.84 52.19 0.72
CA ALA A 89 -9.56 51.47 0.75
C ALA A 89 -9.62 50.15 -0.06
N LYS A 90 -10.76 49.45 -0.01
CA LYS A 90 -11.01 48.24 -0.79
C LYS A 90 -11.10 48.55 -2.29
N GLU A 91 -11.85 49.57 -2.68
CA GLU A 91 -11.98 50.03 -4.06
C GLU A 91 -10.64 50.46 -4.65
N LEU A 92 -9.84 51.22 -3.89
CA LEU A 92 -8.53 51.67 -4.30
C LEU A 92 -7.54 50.49 -4.43
N ALA A 93 -7.63 49.49 -3.55
CA ALA A 93 -6.87 48.25 -3.66
C ALA A 93 -7.31 47.41 -4.88
N GLU A 94 -8.60 47.36 -5.20
CA GLU A 94 -9.12 46.68 -6.40
C GLU A 94 -8.72 47.40 -7.68
N ALA A 95 -8.76 48.74 -7.73
CA ALA A 95 -8.28 49.54 -8.85
C ALA A 95 -6.78 49.31 -9.09
N ARG A 96 -5.97 49.21 -8.03
CA ARG A 96 -4.55 48.84 -8.13
C ARG A 96 -4.35 47.42 -8.68
N LYS A 97 -5.20 46.45 -8.31
CA LYS A 97 -5.14 45.09 -8.85
C LYS A 97 -5.55 45.03 -10.33
N LYS A 98 -6.60 45.77 -10.71
CA LYS A 98 -7.04 45.95 -12.11
C LYS A 98 -5.91 46.48 -13.00
N LYS A 99 -5.13 47.45 -12.51
CA LYS A 99 -3.98 48.00 -13.26
C LYS A 99 -2.78 47.04 -13.36
N ARG A 100 -2.59 46.14 -12.38
CA ARG A 100 -1.43 45.24 -12.31
C ARG A 100 -1.64 43.92 -13.04
N LYS A 101 -2.88 43.46 -13.20
CA LYS A 101 -3.20 42.14 -13.74
C LYS A 101 -4.10 42.29 -14.97
N PRO A 102 -3.62 41.94 -16.18
CA PRO A 102 -4.33 42.18 -17.43
C PRO A 102 -5.71 41.50 -17.50
N HIS A 103 -5.87 40.34 -16.84
CA HIS A 103 -7.12 39.55 -16.85
C HIS A 103 -7.94 39.64 -15.55
N TYR A 104 -7.70 40.63 -14.69
CA TYR A 104 -8.32 40.67 -13.35
C TYR A 104 -9.85 40.71 -13.37
N THR A 105 -10.45 41.50 -14.25
CA THR A 105 -11.91 41.62 -14.37
C THR A 105 -12.53 40.30 -14.84
N LEU A 106 -11.93 39.68 -15.85
CA LEU A 106 -12.32 38.36 -16.33
C LEU A 106 -12.22 37.31 -15.22
N GLU A 107 -11.15 37.28 -14.43
CA GLU A 107 -11.02 36.34 -13.31
C GLU A 107 -12.11 36.52 -12.24
N GLN A 108 -12.54 37.75 -11.97
CA GLN A 108 -13.64 38.01 -11.04
C GLN A 108 -14.98 37.48 -11.57
N GLU A 109 -15.27 37.70 -12.85
CA GLU A 109 -16.47 37.16 -13.50
C GLU A 109 -16.46 35.62 -13.49
N LEU A 110 -15.33 35.01 -13.85
CA LEU A 110 -15.16 33.56 -13.84
C LEU A 110 -15.29 32.99 -12.43
N ALA A 111 -14.81 33.67 -11.39
CA ALA A 111 -15.01 33.26 -10.00
C ALA A 111 -16.49 33.26 -9.62
N SER A 112 -17.25 34.29 -10.03
CA SER A 112 -18.70 34.38 -9.79
C SER A 112 -19.45 33.22 -10.48
N LEU A 113 -19.11 32.93 -11.74
CA LEU A 113 -19.69 31.78 -12.45
C LEU A 113 -19.30 30.45 -11.79
N TRP A 114 -18.04 30.31 -11.38
CA TRP A 114 -17.54 29.12 -10.69
C TRP A 114 -18.29 28.82 -9.40
N GLU A 115 -18.55 29.82 -8.56
CA GLU A 115 -19.32 29.67 -7.32
C GLU A 115 -20.77 29.23 -7.55
N LYS A 116 -21.34 29.52 -8.73
CA LYS A 116 -22.65 29.01 -9.13
C LYS A 116 -22.56 27.56 -9.61
N MET A 117 -21.64 27.24 -10.52
CA MET A 117 -21.56 25.91 -11.15
C MET A 117 -21.00 24.81 -10.23
N ARG A 118 -20.17 25.16 -9.23
CA ARG A 118 -19.56 24.18 -8.30
C ARG A 118 -20.51 23.66 -7.21
N ARG A 119 -21.71 24.24 -7.08
CA ARG A 119 -22.70 23.82 -6.07
C ARG A 119 -23.08 22.36 -6.31
N ARG A 120 -23.29 21.61 -5.22
CA ARG A 120 -23.70 20.19 -5.29
C ARG A 120 -25.12 20.05 -5.85
N ASN A 121 -26.03 20.92 -5.42
CA ASN A 121 -27.45 20.88 -5.78
C ASN A 121 -27.77 21.86 -6.92
N ILE A 122 -27.35 21.51 -8.15
CA ILE A 122 -27.64 22.26 -9.38
C ILE A 122 -28.03 21.27 -10.47
N ALA A 123 -29.06 21.60 -11.25
CA ALA A 123 -29.49 20.80 -12.39
C ALA A 123 -28.36 20.68 -13.43
N LYS A 124 -28.32 19.57 -14.17
CA LYS A 124 -27.25 19.28 -15.13
C LYS A 124 -27.24 20.29 -16.26
N GLU A 125 -28.43 20.69 -16.71
CA GLU A 125 -28.69 21.64 -17.78
C GLU A 125 -28.22 23.04 -17.38
N ASP A 126 -28.55 23.49 -16.16
CA ASP A 126 -28.11 24.78 -15.63
C ASP A 126 -26.61 24.85 -15.43
N ARG A 127 -26.01 23.75 -14.93
CA ARG A 127 -24.55 23.63 -14.85
C ARG A 127 -23.92 23.74 -16.23
N SER A 128 -24.49 23.07 -17.24
CA SER A 128 -24.00 23.11 -18.62
C SER A 128 -24.04 24.53 -19.18
N LYS A 129 -25.14 25.27 -18.99
CA LYS A 129 -25.26 26.68 -19.44
C LYS A 129 -24.17 27.57 -18.84
N LEU A 130 -23.92 27.46 -17.53
CA LEU A 130 -22.88 28.24 -16.84
C LEU A 130 -21.47 27.89 -17.34
N ILE A 131 -21.23 26.62 -17.68
CA ILE A 131 -19.95 26.17 -18.24
C ILE A 131 -19.74 26.74 -19.64
N THR A 132 -20.74 26.65 -20.51
CA THR A 132 -20.67 27.22 -21.86
C THR A 132 -20.45 28.73 -21.79
N GLU A 133 -21.15 29.45 -20.90
CA GLU A 133 -20.94 30.88 -20.68
C GLU A 133 -19.49 31.18 -20.25
N ALA A 134 -18.96 30.42 -19.28
CA ALA A 134 -17.59 30.59 -18.83
C ALA A 134 -16.56 30.33 -19.95
N LEU A 135 -16.75 29.26 -20.74
CA LEU A 135 -15.87 28.93 -21.87
C LEU A 135 -15.91 29.99 -22.98
N GLN A 136 -17.08 30.57 -23.26
CA GLN A 136 -17.19 31.69 -24.20
C GLN A 136 -16.47 32.93 -23.70
N LYS A 137 -16.62 33.30 -22.42
CA LYS A 137 -15.89 34.43 -21.81
C LYS A 137 -14.37 34.25 -21.83
N MET A 138 -13.89 32.99 -21.74
CA MET A 138 -12.47 32.66 -21.80
C MET A 138 -11.95 32.52 -23.25
N LYS A 139 -12.81 32.55 -24.27
CA LYS A 139 -12.41 32.31 -25.66
C LYS A 139 -11.27 33.25 -26.08
N GLY A 140 -10.22 32.69 -26.68
CA GLY A 140 -9.01 33.40 -27.07
C GLY A 140 -7.98 33.62 -25.94
N LYS A 141 -8.38 33.55 -24.67
CA LYS A 141 -7.53 33.85 -23.50
C LYS A 141 -7.15 32.63 -22.67
N ILE A 142 -7.69 31.46 -23.01
CA ILE A 142 -7.50 30.20 -22.26
C ILE A 142 -6.01 29.92 -21.94
N PRO A 143 -5.07 29.95 -22.91
CA PRO A 143 -3.66 29.67 -22.62
C PRO A 143 -3.03 30.64 -21.61
N GLU A 144 -3.39 31.93 -21.68
CA GLU A 144 -2.83 32.98 -20.83
C GLU A 144 -3.30 32.90 -19.38
N ILE A 145 -4.55 32.47 -19.16
CA ILE A 145 -5.15 32.41 -17.83
C ILE A 145 -5.10 31.02 -17.20
N ALA A 146 -4.80 29.96 -17.95
CA ALA A 146 -4.80 28.59 -17.45
C ALA A 146 -3.83 28.37 -16.26
N GLY A 147 -2.75 29.15 -16.19
CA GLY A 147 -1.80 29.16 -15.09
C GLY A 147 -2.24 29.92 -13.83
N SER A 148 -3.42 30.54 -13.84
CA SER A 148 -3.87 31.40 -12.74
C SER A 148 -4.62 30.63 -11.65
N HIS A 149 -4.48 31.06 -10.39
CA HIS A 149 -5.09 30.41 -9.23
C HIS A 149 -6.63 30.28 -9.32
N VAL A 150 -7.30 31.24 -9.95
CA VAL A 150 -8.76 31.24 -10.10
C VAL A 150 -9.14 30.49 -11.36
N SER A 151 -8.62 30.93 -12.50
CA SER A 151 -9.01 30.40 -13.81
C SER A 151 -8.66 28.92 -13.97
N SER A 152 -7.58 28.43 -13.36
CA SER A 152 -7.26 26.99 -13.40
C SER A 152 -8.34 26.14 -12.72
N ARG A 153 -8.95 26.61 -11.62
CA ARG A 153 -10.06 25.92 -10.93
C ARG A 153 -11.36 25.97 -11.72
N VAL A 154 -11.62 27.11 -12.37
CA VAL A 154 -12.77 27.27 -13.28
C VAL A 154 -12.63 26.29 -14.43
N LEU A 155 -11.48 26.27 -15.11
CA LEU A 155 -11.20 25.36 -16.22
C LEU A 155 -11.25 23.89 -15.81
N GLN A 156 -10.78 23.51 -14.62
CA GLN A 156 -10.93 22.14 -14.10
C GLN A 156 -12.40 21.72 -14.02
N THR A 157 -13.27 22.63 -13.57
CA THR A 157 -14.71 22.39 -13.47
C THR A 157 -15.34 22.33 -14.86
N CYS A 158 -14.95 23.23 -15.77
CA CYS A 158 -15.40 23.20 -17.15
C CYS A 158 -15.01 21.88 -17.83
N VAL A 159 -13.74 21.47 -17.81
CA VAL A 159 -13.25 20.21 -18.42
C VAL A 159 -14.02 19.00 -17.89
N LYS A 160 -14.33 18.98 -16.58
CA LYS A 160 -15.05 17.87 -15.94
C LYS A 160 -16.50 17.71 -16.43
N TYR A 161 -17.19 18.81 -16.75
CA TYR A 161 -18.65 18.81 -16.95
C TYR A 161 -19.10 19.34 -18.31
N CYS A 162 -18.20 19.89 -19.12
CA CYS A 162 -18.50 20.33 -20.49
C CYS A 162 -18.81 19.17 -21.43
N SER A 163 -19.40 19.51 -22.57
CA SER A 163 -19.60 18.58 -23.68
C SER A 163 -18.26 18.12 -24.27
N GLN A 164 -18.26 17.01 -25.01
CA GLN A 164 -17.05 16.49 -25.65
C GLN A 164 -16.45 17.52 -26.64
N ILE A 165 -17.30 18.20 -27.41
CA ILE A 165 -16.88 19.24 -28.38
C ILE A 165 -16.16 20.40 -27.68
N GLU A 166 -16.74 20.91 -26.58
CA GLU A 166 -16.12 21.96 -25.78
C GLU A 166 -14.80 21.49 -25.17
N ARG A 167 -14.74 20.24 -24.70
CA ARG A 167 -13.53 19.64 -24.14
C ARG A 167 -12.42 19.56 -25.17
N ASP A 168 -12.71 19.07 -26.37
CA ASP A 168 -11.75 18.94 -27.47
C ASP A 168 -11.24 20.32 -27.91
N ALA A 169 -12.10 21.34 -27.90
CA ALA A 169 -11.71 22.72 -28.19
C ALA A 169 -10.79 23.31 -27.11
N VAL A 170 -11.05 23.02 -25.81
CA VAL A 170 -10.15 23.42 -24.71
C VAL A 170 -8.82 22.68 -24.81
N PHE A 171 -8.87 21.38 -25.09
CA PHE A 171 -7.68 20.54 -25.23
C PHE A 171 -6.77 21.04 -26.33
N SER A 172 -7.32 21.26 -27.53
CA SER A 172 -6.56 21.74 -28.70
C SER A 172 -5.87 23.08 -28.44
N LYS A 173 -6.49 23.97 -27.65
CA LYS A 173 -5.91 25.27 -27.27
C LYS A 173 -4.79 25.16 -26.24
N LEU A 174 -4.89 24.20 -25.31
CA LEU A 174 -3.93 24.05 -24.22
C LEU A 174 -2.77 23.11 -24.56
N GLN A 175 -2.94 22.22 -25.53
CA GLN A 175 -1.94 21.23 -25.94
C GLN A 175 -0.56 21.85 -26.25
N PRO A 176 -0.43 22.97 -26.99
CA PRO A 176 0.89 23.58 -27.25
C PRO A 176 1.58 24.12 -26.00
N HIS A 177 0.82 24.40 -24.94
CA HIS A 177 1.31 24.98 -23.69
C HIS A 177 1.45 23.94 -22.57
N LEU A 178 1.25 22.66 -22.89
CA LEU A 178 1.12 21.59 -21.90
C LEU A 178 2.36 21.47 -21.01
N LEU A 179 3.56 21.59 -21.57
CA LEU A 179 4.82 21.52 -20.82
C LEU A 179 4.92 22.64 -19.79
N THR A 180 4.64 23.88 -20.20
CA THR A 180 4.64 25.05 -19.30
C THR A 180 3.60 24.91 -18.19
N LEU A 181 2.40 24.44 -18.54
CA LEU A 181 1.32 24.24 -17.57
C LEU A 181 1.61 23.09 -16.59
N SER A 182 2.36 22.08 -17.03
CA SER A 182 2.77 20.95 -16.20
C SER A 182 3.70 21.35 -15.05
N CYS A 183 4.47 22.43 -15.23
CA CYS A 183 5.33 22.98 -14.19
C CYS A 183 4.63 24.04 -13.30
N ASN A 184 3.40 24.44 -13.61
CA ASN A 184 2.69 25.47 -12.87
C ASN A 184 1.89 24.86 -11.70
N ALA A 185 2.10 25.38 -10.49
CA ALA A 185 1.50 24.89 -9.25
C ALA A 185 -0.05 24.90 -9.22
N TYR A 186 -0.68 25.72 -10.07
CA TYR A 186 -2.14 25.77 -10.19
C TYR A 186 -2.67 25.00 -11.39
N ALA A 187 -1.96 25.04 -12.53
CA ALA A 187 -2.40 24.37 -13.75
C ALA A 187 -2.14 22.86 -13.76
N VAL A 188 -1.24 22.34 -12.91
CA VAL A 188 -1.00 20.89 -12.76
C VAL A 188 -2.29 20.09 -12.58
N HIS A 189 -3.24 20.60 -11.79
CA HIS A 189 -4.52 19.95 -11.56
C HIS A 189 -5.44 20.01 -12.78
N LEU A 190 -5.37 21.08 -13.57
CA LEU A 190 -6.05 21.19 -14.85
C LEU A 190 -5.48 20.17 -15.85
N VAL A 191 -4.16 20.08 -15.95
CA VAL A 191 -3.48 19.12 -16.83
C VAL A 191 -3.89 17.67 -16.49
N LYS A 192 -3.85 17.29 -15.21
CA LYS A 192 -4.35 15.97 -14.77
C LYS A 192 -5.81 15.73 -15.16
N LYS A 193 -6.68 16.72 -14.96
CA LYS A 193 -8.09 16.63 -15.33
C LYS A 193 -8.30 16.51 -16.84
N MET A 194 -7.44 17.14 -17.63
CA MET A 194 -7.44 16.97 -19.08
C MET A 194 -7.02 15.55 -19.47
N PHE A 195 -6.02 14.96 -18.80
CA PHE A 195 -5.59 13.58 -19.07
C PHE A 195 -6.68 12.57 -18.69
N ASP A 196 -7.33 12.76 -17.54
CA ASP A 196 -8.47 11.93 -17.10
C ASP A 196 -9.61 11.90 -18.13
N ALA A 197 -9.80 13.01 -18.84
CA ALA A 197 -10.92 13.24 -19.74
C ALA A 197 -10.54 13.09 -21.24
N ALA A 198 -9.28 12.76 -21.52
CA ALA A 198 -8.74 12.61 -22.86
C ALA A 198 -9.20 11.28 -23.49
N SER A 199 -9.52 11.30 -24.78
CA SER A 199 -9.64 10.09 -25.59
C SER A 199 -8.29 9.35 -25.66
N LYS A 200 -8.31 8.06 -25.99
CA LYS A 200 -7.08 7.26 -26.17
C LYS A 200 -6.10 7.91 -27.17
N LYS A 201 -6.63 8.51 -28.25
CA LYS A 201 -5.84 9.22 -29.27
C LYS A 201 -5.21 10.51 -28.71
N GLN A 202 -5.97 11.29 -27.94
CA GLN A 202 -5.46 12.50 -27.27
C GLN A 202 -4.39 12.17 -26.23
N LEU A 203 -4.60 11.11 -25.43
CA LEU A 203 -3.62 10.66 -24.44
C LEU A 203 -2.32 10.21 -25.12
N ALA A 204 -2.40 9.47 -26.23
CA ALA A 204 -1.22 9.10 -27.02
C ALA A 204 -0.47 10.33 -27.56
N GLY A 205 -1.21 11.32 -28.10
CA GLY A 205 -0.61 12.59 -28.55
C GLY A 205 0.04 13.39 -27.43
N VAL A 206 -0.54 13.37 -26.23
CA VAL A 206 0.04 13.97 -25.02
C VAL A 206 1.33 13.26 -24.63
N ILE A 207 1.33 11.94 -24.53
CA ILE A 207 2.52 11.17 -24.14
C ILE A 207 3.65 11.42 -25.14
N SER A 208 3.33 11.45 -26.43
CA SER A 208 4.28 11.82 -27.47
C SER A 208 4.83 13.24 -27.30
N SER A 209 4.01 14.21 -26.87
CA SER A 209 4.46 15.59 -26.58
C SER A 209 5.33 15.72 -25.32
N LEU A 210 5.23 14.77 -24.38
CA LEU A 210 6.07 14.73 -23.18
C LEU A 210 7.47 14.18 -23.46
N ARG A 211 7.66 13.48 -24.59
CA ARG A 211 8.97 12.97 -25.01
C ARG A 211 10.01 14.08 -25.09
N GLY A 212 11.21 13.80 -24.59
CA GLY A 212 12.32 14.74 -24.43
C GLY A 212 12.22 15.64 -23.20
N HIS A 213 11.12 15.54 -22.45
CA HIS A 213 10.89 16.35 -21.27
C HIS A 213 10.61 15.51 -20.03
N VAL A 214 10.54 14.18 -20.15
CA VAL A 214 10.18 13.27 -19.05
C VAL A 214 11.20 13.37 -17.91
N ALA A 215 12.50 13.29 -18.22
CA ALA A 215 13.56 13.39 -17.20
C ALA A 215 13.59 14.77 -16.53
N SER A 216 13.35 15.84 -17.30
CA SER A 216 13.26 17.21 -16.77
C SER A 216 12.06 17.39 -15.84
N LEU A 217 10.89 16.91 -16.26
CA LEU A 217 9.65 17.00 -15.51
C LEU A 217 9.66 16.14 -14.26
N LEU A 218 10.21 14.92 -14.29
CA LEU A 218 10.37 14.07 -13.10
C LEU A 218 11.26 14.70 -12.03
N ARG A 219 12.27 15.49 -12.41
CA ARG A 219 13.12 16.25 -11.48
C ARG A 219 12.42 17.51 -10.92
N HIS A 220 11.23 17.84 -11.39
CA HIS A 220 10.44 19.01 -10.96
C HIS A 220 9.34 18.60 -9.97
N MET A 221 9.23 19.30 -8.83
CA MET A 221 8.22 19.01 -7.79
C MET A 221 6.80 18.89 -8.34
N VAL A 222 6.42 19.84 -9.19
CA VAL A 222 5.07 19.90 -9.76
C VAL A 222 4.97 19.07 -11.04
N GLY A 223 6.04 19.05 -11.84
CA GLY A 223 6.07 18.40 -13.16
C GLY A 223 6.01 16.88 -13.03
N SER A 224 6.66 16.34 -11.99
CA SER A 224 6.69 14.92 -11.70
C SER A 224 5.29 14.33 -11.47
N VAL A 225 4.37 15.12 -10.91
CA VAL A 225 2.98 14.73 -10.69
C VAL A 225 2.25 14.54 -12.03
N VAL A 226 2.59 15.31 -13.07
CA VAL A 226 2.01 15.15 -14.41
C VAL A 226 2.54 13.90 -15.08
N ILE A 227 3.86 13.66 -15.00
CA ILE A 227 4.48 12.46 -15.57
C ILE A 227 3.95 11.20 -14.90
N GLU A 228 3.87 11.16 -13.57
CA GLU A 228 3.29 10.02 -12.86
C GLU A 228 1.84 9.78 -13.28
N HIS A 229 1.05 10.84 -13.44
CA HIS A 229 -0.35 10.71 -13.86
C HIS A 229 -0.46 10.18 -15.30
N ALA A 230 0.38 10.64 -16.22
CA ALA A 230 0.48 10.09 -17.57
C ALA A 230 0.90 8.61 -17.55
N TYR A 231 1.88 8.27 -16.72
CA TYR A 231 2.37 6.90 -16.55
C TYR A 231 1.27 5.98 -16.01
N GLN A 232 0.47 6.41 -15.03
CA GLN A 232 -0.65 5.63 -14.49
C GLN A 232 -1.75 5.34 -15.51
N LEU A 233 -2.07 6.33 -16.36
CA LEU A 233 -3.09 6.18 -17.41
C LEU A 233 -2.60 5.44 -18.65
N GLY A 234 -1.28 5.40 -18.88
CA GLY A 234 -0.67 4.76 -20.03
C GLY A 234 -0.85 3.25 -20.06
N ASN A 235 -1.01 2.71 -21.26
CA ASN A 235 -0.90 1.27 -21.50
C ASN A 235 0.57 0.80 -21.39
N ALA A 236 0.83 -0.51 -21.53
CA ALA A 236 2.17 -1.06 -21.39
C ALA A 236 3.20 -0.42 -22.35
N THR A 237 2.84 -0.21 -23.61
CA THR A 237 3.70 0.43 -24.63
C THR A 237 3.99 1.88 -24.28
N GLN A 238 2.99 2.64 -23.84
CA GLN A 238 3.14 4.04 -23.45
C GLN A 238 3.97 4.21 -22.18
N LYS A 239 3.80 3.31 -21.21
CA LYS A 239 4.65 3.25 -20.01
C LYS A 239 6.11 3.00 -20.39
N GLN A 240 6.33 2.06 -21.32
CA GLN A 240 7.66 1.79 -21.83
C GLN A 240 8.25 3.02 -22.54
N GLU A 241 7.49 3.68 -23.41
CA GLU A 241 7.92 4.91 -24.10
C GLU A 241 8.40 5.99 -23.12
N LEU A 242 7.67 6.21 -22.02
CA LEU A 242 8.06 7.16 -20.97
C LEU A 242 9.33 6.74 -20.23
N LEU A 243 9.56 5.43 -20.03
CA LEU A 243 10.74 4.91 -19.35
C LEU A 243 12.01 4.98 -20.20
N MET A 244 11.91 4.80 -21.52
CA MET A 244 13.07 4.76 -22.42
C MET A 244 13.98 6.01 -22.32
N GLU A 245 13.38 7.19 -22.18
CA GLU A 245 14.13 8.45 -22.01
C GLU A 245 15.00 8.46 -20.74
N LEU A 246 14.57 7.74 -19.70
CA LEU A 246 15.27 7.69 -18.42
C LEU A 246 16.46 6.75 -18.45
N TYR A 247 16.47 5.79 -19.37
CA TYR A 247 17.52 4.76 -19.48
C TYR A 247 18.75 5.26 -20.24
N SER A 248 18.58 5.95 -21.38
CA SER A 248 19.70 6.46 -22.16
C SER A 248 19.30 7.66 -23.02
N THR A 249 20.25 8.57 -23.29
CA THR A 249 20.09 9.65 -24.28
C THR A 249 19.89 9.11 -25.70
N GLU A 250 20.51 7.97 -26.05
CA GLU A 250 20.39 7.36 -27.38
C GLU A 250 18.98 6.81 -27.60
N LEU A 251 18.43 6.13 -26.60
CA LEU A 251 17.05 5.63 -26.61
C LEU A 251 16.02 6.77 -26.68
N HIS A 252 16.36 7.93 -26.15
CA HIS A 252 15.58 9.15 -26.32
C HIS A 252 15.63 9.68 -27.77
N LEU A 253 16.83 9.76 -28.37
CA LEU A 253 17.06 10.39 -29.67
C LEU A 253 16.58 9.56 -30.87
N PHE A 254 16.72 8.24 -30.83
CA PHE A 254 16.36 7.37 -31.94
C PHE A 254 14.94 6.81 -31.76
N LYS A 255 13.98 7.34 -32.54
CA LYS A 255 12.56 6.91 -32.48
C LYS A 255 12.36 5.45 -32.84
N ASP A 256 13.17 4.93 -33.77
CA ASP A 256 13.04 3.57 -34.28
C ASP A 256 13.49 2.52 -33.25
N LEU A 257 14.33 2.91 -32.29
CA LEU A 257 14.73 2.07 -31.15
C LEU A 257 13.67 2.04 -30.04
N ALA A 258 12.61 2.86 -30.10
CA ALA A 258 11.51 2.81 -29.14
C ALA A 258 10.48 1.71 -29.47
N SER A 259 10.58 1.05 -30.65
CA SER A 259 9.71 -0.06 -31.07
C SER A 259 10.17 -1.43 -30.56
N ILE A 260 11.11 -1.45 -29.62
CA ILE A 260 11.65 -2.65 -28.97
C ILE A 260 10.54 -3.32 -28.15
N LYS A 261 10.36 -4.63 -28.34
CA LYS A 261 9.31 -5.41 -27.64
C LYS A 261 9.73 -5.75 -26.21
N GLU A 262 11.02 -5.69 -25.95
CA GLU A 262 11.68 -5.98 -24.68
C GLU A 262 11.30 -4.93 -23.63
N SER A 263 10.80 -5.39 -22.48
CA SER A 263 10.30 -4.53 -21.40
C SER A 263 11.29 -4.32 -20.25
N ARG A 264 12.36 -5.13 -20.19
CA ARG A 264 13.39 -5.09 -19.15
C ARG A 264 14.63 -4.39 -19.69
N LEU A 265 15.24 -3.52 -18.90
CA LEU A 265 16.38 -2.71 -19.34
C LEU A 265 17.58 -3.58 -19.76
N ILE A 266 17.81 -4.68 -19.05
CA ILE A 266 18.92 -5.59 -19.37
C ILE A 266 18.78 -6.23 -20.75
N ASP A 267 17.54 -6.53 -21.17
CA ASP A 267 17.25 -7.14 -22.46
C ASP A 267 17.40 -6.08 -23.57
N ILE A 268 16.99 -4.83 -23.30
CA ILE A 268 17.20 -3.67 -24.20
C ILE A 268 18.69 -3.40 -24.42
N ILE A 269 19.47 -3.37 -23.33
CA ILE A 269 20.93 -3.17 -23.40
C ILE A 269 21.56 -4.24 -24.29
N SER A 270 21.18 -5.50 -24.10
CA SER A 270 21.73 -6.63 -24.85
C SER A 270 21.32 -6.59 -26.33
N LYS A 271 20.06 -6.23 -26.60
CA LYS A 271 19.51 -6.19 -27.96
C LYS A 271 20.13 -5.08 -28.82
N LEU A 272 20.43 -3.95 -28.20
CA LEU A 272 20.98 -2.77 -28.86
C LEU A 272 22.49 -2.60 -28.71
N ASP A 273 23.15 -3.54 -28.04
CA ASP A 273 24.58 -3.49 -27.72
C ASP A 273 24.99 -2.18 -27.01
N LEU A 274 24.15 -1.71 -26.08
CA LEU A 274 24.42 -0.48 -25.34
C LEU A 274 25.53 -0.70 -24.29
N GLN A 275 26.41 0.28 -24.15
CA GLN A 275 27.40 0.25 -23.08
C GLN A 275 26.73 0.45 -21.71
N LYS A 276 26.67 -0.63 -20.91
CA LYS A 276 26.05 -0.65 -19.57
C LYS A 276 26.51 0.49 -18.66
N SER A 277 27.80 0.86 -18.72
CA SER A 277 28.37 1.98 -17.95
C SER A 277 27.84 3.35 -18.39
N SER A 278 27.57 3.54 -19.68
CA SER A 278 26.97 4.76 -20.23
C SER A 278 25.50 4.90 -19.79
N VAL A 279 24.73 3.82 -19.92
CA VAL A 279 23.34 3.74 -19.44
C VAL A 279 23.26 4.05 -17.94
N LEU A 280 24.13 3.41 -17.14
CA LEU A 280 24.19 3.64 -15.70
C LEU A 280 24.47 5.11 -15.38
N ARG A 281 25.47 5.73 -16.02
CA ARG A 281 25.82 7.15 -15.81
C ARG A 281 24.66 8.08 -16.15
N HIS A 282 23.97 7.85 -17.26
CA HIS A 282 22.78 8.64 -17.63
C HIS A 282 21.68 8.49 -16.58
N MET A 283 21.32 7.26 -16.22
CA MET A 283 20.30 7.01 -15.19
C MET A 283 20.66 7.67 -13.86
N SER A 284 21.93 7.61 -13.42
CA SER A 284 22.38 8.31 -12.21
C SER A 284 22.14 9.81 -12.29
N SER A 285 22.41 10.45 -13.45
CA SER A 285 22.17 11.89 -13.65
C SER A 285 20.68 12.28 -13.55
N VAL A 286 19.78 11.33 -13.82
CA VAL A 286 18.33 11.50 -13.70
C VAL A 286 17.84 11.22 -12.28
N ILE A 287 18.27 10.11 -11.69
CA ILE A 287 17.83 9.61 -10.38
C ILE A 287 18.37 10.48 -9.24
N GLN A 288 19.63 10.93 -9.32
CA GLN A 288 20.28 11.63 -8.21
C GLN A 288 19.52 12.91 -7.79
N PRO A 289 19.14 13.83 -8.71
CA PRO A 289 18.36 15.01 -8.34
C PRO A 289 16.94 14.68 -7.83
N ILE A 290 16.37 13.54 -8.23
CA ILE A 290 15.05 13.07 -7.77
C ILE A 290 15.14 12.66 -6.28
N LEU A 291 16.18 11.90 -5.93
CA LEU A 291 16.40 11.44 -4.56
C LEU A 291 16.79 12.58 -3.62
N GLU A 292 17.68 13.48 -4.06
CA GLU A 292 18.08 14.68 -3.30
C GLU A 292 16.88 15.58 -2.93
N LYS A 293 15.94 15.71 -3.87
CA LYS A 293 14.71 16.47 -3.66
C LYS A 293 13.61 15.67 -2.95
N GLY A 294 13.80 14.37 -2.74
CA GLY A 294 12.83 13.48 -2.09
C GLY A 294 11.54 13.27 -2.88
N ILE A 295 11.59 13.23 -4.21
CA ILE A 295 10.44 12.93 -5.09
C ILE A 295 10.33 11.42 -5.24
N VAL A 296 9.83 10.73 -4.22
CA VAL A 296 9.85 9.25 -4.17
C VAL A 296 8.45 8.63 -4.07
N ASP A 297 7.38 9.41 -4.25
CA ASP A 297 6.01 8.89 -4.13
C ASP A 297 5.49 8.27 -5.44
N HIS A 298 6.23 8.39 -6.55
CA HIS A 298 5.75 8.07 -7.89
C HIS A 298 6.14 6.65 -8.31
N SER A 299 5.16 5.86 -8.76
CA SER A 299 5.37 4.46 -9.16
C SER A 299 6.36 4.32 -10.32
N MET A 300 6.40 5.30 -11.23
CA MET A 300 7.37 5.33 -12.32
C MET A 300 8.82 5.37 -11.81
N ILE A 301 9.07 6.12 -10.73
CA ILE A 301 10.41 6.24 -10.13
C ILE A 301 10.82 4.92 -9.50
N HIS A 302 9.87 4.19 -8.90
CA HIS A 302 10.13 2.87 -8.31
C HIS A 302 10.54 1.88 -9.40
N ARG A 303 9.83 1.90 -10.54
CA ARG A 303 10.18 1.07 -11.70
C ARG A 303 11.59 1.35 -12.21
N VAL A 304 11.95 2.63 -12.33
CA VAL A 304 13.29 3.07 -12.78
C VAL A 304 14.38 2.65 -11.79
N LEU A 305 14.13 2.77 -10.48
CA LEU A 305 15.08 2.35 -9.44
C LEU A 305 15.32 0.83 -9.45
N ILE A 306 14.28 0.01 -9.70
CA ILE A 306 14.45 -1.44 -9.86
C ILE A 306 15.35 -1.75 -11.07
N GLU A 307 15.08 -1.14 -12.21
CA GLU A 307 15.90 -1.34 -13.42
C GLU A 307 17.33 -0.85 -13.20
N TYR A 308 17.51 0.28 -12.50
CA TYR A 308 18.82 0.79 -12.11
C TYR A 308 19.59 -0.22 -11.25
N LEU A 309 18.97 -0.75 -10.17
CA LEU A 309 19.61 -1.70 -9.28
C LEU A 309 19.97 -3.01 -9.99
N ASN A 310 19.21 -3.45 -11.00
CA ASN A 310 19.54 -4.62 -11.79
C ASN A 310 20.82 -4.47 -12.64
N ILE A 311 21.18 -3.24 -13.00
CA ILE A 311 22.37 -2.95 -13.82
C ILE A 311 23.49 -2.24 -13.05
N ALA A 312 23.23 -1.71 -11.86
CA ALA A 312 24.20 -0.94 -11.10
C ALA A 312 25.43 -1.77 -10.73
N ASP A 313 26.60 -1.13 -10.74
CA ASP A 313 27.79 -1.68 -10.11
C ASP A 313 27.67 -1.64 -8.56
N LYS A 314 28.64 -2.25 -7.88
CA LYS A 314 28.64 -2.36 -6.40
C LYS A 314 28.53 -1.00 -5.72
N SER A 315 29.31 -0.02 -6.16
CA SER A 315 29.34 1.32 -5.59
C SER A 315 28.04 2.07 -5.81
N SER A 316 27.53 2.09 -7.04
CA SER A 316 26.29 2.75 -7.42
C SER A 316 25.07 2.14 -6.73
N ALA A 317 25.02 0.82 -6.58
CA ALA A 317 23.94 0.16 -5.86
C ALA A 317 23.97 0.50 -4.36
N ALA A 318 25.16 0.44 -3.74
CA ALA A 318 25.33 0.77 -2.32
C ALA A 318 24.94 2.24 -2.03
N ASP A 319 25.29 3.17 -2.91
CA ASP A 319 24.93 4.58 -2.75
C ASP A 319 23.41 4.81 -2.78
N ILE A 320 22.70 4.21 -3.74
CA ILE A 320 21.23 4.28 -3.78
C ILE A 320 20.62 3.68 -2.52
N ILE A 321 21.09 2.52 -2.06
CA ILE A 321 20.62 1.90 -0.82
C ILE A 321 20.85 2.85 0.36
N GLN A 322 22.03 3.48 0.46
CA GLN A 322 22.35 4.43 1.52
C GLN A 322 21.42 5.66 1.52
N GLN A 323 21.14 6.23 0.34
CA GLN A 323 20.26 7.39 0.19
C GLN A 323 18.81 7.07 0.54
N LEU A 324 18.33 5.88 0.14
CA LEU A 324 16.96 5.44 0.41
C LEU A 324 16.74 5.04 1.87
N SER A 325 17.78 4.59 2.58
CA SER A 325 17.71 4.03 3.95
C SER A 325 17.29 5.03 5.03
N GLY A 326 16.05 5.53 4.98
CA GLY A 326 15.52 6.54 5.88
C GLY A 326 14.04 6.85 5.59
N PRO A 327 13.57 8.09 5.81
CA PRO A 327 12.17 8.47 5.61
C PRO A 327 11.69 8.33 4.15
N LEU A 328 12.59 8.39 3.18
CA LEU A 328 12.27 8.23 1.76
C LEU A 328 11.70 6.83 1.47
N LEU A 329 12.29 5.78 2.06
CA LEU A 329 11.82 4.42 1.83
C LEU A 329 10.39 4.21 2.33
N VAL A 330 10.03 4.78 3.48
CA VAL A 330 8.66 4.66 4.04
C VAL A 330 7.61 5.21 3.09
N ARG A 331 7.95 6.24 2.31
CA ARG A 331 7.05 6.86 1.34
C ARG A 331 6.79 6.02 0.09
N MET A 332 7.60 4.99 -0.20
CA MET A 332 7.48 4.21 -1.45
C MET A 332 7.08 2.73 -1.27
N ILE A 333 7.29 2.16 -0.09
CA ILE A 333 7.09 0.71 0.18
C ILE A 333 5.66 0.20 0.03
N HIS A 334 4.67 1.09 -0.07
CA HIS A 334 3.25 0.75 -0.27
C HIS A 334 2.92 0.35 -1.72
N THR A 335 3.90 0.37 -2.63
CA THR A 335 3.74 -0.07 -4.02
C THR A 335 4.48 -1.39 -4.26
N ARG A 336 4.10 -2.14 -5.30
CA ARG A 336 4.76 -3.42 -5.65
C ARG A 336 6.27 -3.24 -5.86
N ASP A 337 6.68 -2.31 -6.70
CA ASP A 337 8.10 -2.08 -6.98
C ASP A 337 8.80 -1.39 -5.79
N GLY A 338 8.13 -0.50 -5.07
CA GLY A 338 8.70 0.13 -3.88
C GLY A 338 8.94 -0.84 -2.73
N SER A 339 8.07 -1.85 -2.55
CA SER A 339 8.30 -2.94 -1.59
C SER A 339 9.51 -3.79 -1.96
N LYS A 340 9.67 -4.13 -3.25
CA LYS A 340 10.87 -4.81 -3.75
C LYS A 340 12.15 -4.00 -3.48
N ILE A 341 12.12 -2.69 -3.72
CA ILE A 341 13.23 -1.78 -3.35
C ILE A 341 13.48 -1.85 -1.84
N GLY A 342 12.43 -1.83 -1.02
CA GLY A 342 12.53 -2.01 0.44
C GLY A 342 13.20 -3.31 0.84
N MET A 343 12.84 -4.42 0.20
CA MET A 343 13.47 -5.72 0.41
C MET A 343 14.96 -5.69 0.06
N LEU A 344 15.33 -5.13 -1.09
CA LEU A 344 16.72 -4.97 -1.51
C LEU A 344 17.52 -4.09 -0.54
N CYS A 345 16.95 -2.98 -0.06
CA CYS A 345 17.57 -2.11 0.94
C CYS A 345 17.78 -2.83 2.28
N VAL A 346 16.82 -3.66 2.72
CA VAL A 346 16.95 -4.44 3.96
C VAL A 346 18.00 -5.54 3.83
N LYS A 347 18.04 -6.25 2.69
CA LYS A 347 18.96 -7.36 2.45
C LYS A 347 20.41 -6.89 2.30
N HIS A 348 20.63 -5.87 1.46
CA HIS A 348 21.98 -5.41 1.09
C HIS A 348 22.49 -4.21 1.89
N GLY A 349 21.64 -3.53 2.67
CA GLY A 349 22.08 -2.43 3.53
C GLY A 349 23.02 -2.89 4.64
N SER A 350 23.95 -2.05 5.07
CA SER A 350 24.74 -2.32 6.28
C SER A 350 23.87 -2.25 7.55
N ALA A 351 24.44 -2.63 8.69
CA ALA A 351 23.79 -2.46 9.98
C ALA A 351 23.36 -1.01 10.25
N LYS A 352 24.11 -0.02 9.73
CA LYS A 352 23.78 1.41 9.83
C LYS A 352 22.54 1.75 9.00
N GLU A 353 22.47 1.28 7.76
CA GLU A 353 21.31 1.48 6.89
C GLU A 353 20.06 0.83 7.46
N ARG A 354 20.12 -0.44 7.87
CA ARG A 354 18.96 -1.16 8.46
C ARG A 354 18.42 -0.48 9.70
N LYS A 355 19.31 0.03 10.57
CA LYS A 355 18.93 0.83 11.73
C LYS A 355 18.20 2.12 11.33
N LYS A 356 18.62 2.80 10.27
CA LYS A 356 17.90 3.99 9.77
C LYS A 356 16.54 3.62 9.17
N ILE A 357 16.44 2.51 8.42
CA ILE A 357 15.17 1.99 7.87
C ILE A 357 14.16 1.76 9.00
N ILE A 358 14.53 0.97 10.01
CA ILE A 358 13.65 0.65 11.14
C ILE A 358 13.24 1.93 11.89
N LYS A 359 14.18 2.86 12.12
CA LYS A 359 13.85 4.14 12.76
C LYS A 359 12.93 5.02 11.91
N GLY A 360 13.04 4.99 10.59
CA GLY A 360 12.17 5.72 9.67
C GLY A 360 10.72 5.23 9.73
N MET A 361 10.51 3.95 9.99
CA MET A 361 9.18 3.32 10.10
C MET A 361 8.47 3.58 11.43
N LYS A 362 9.16 4.13 12.43
CA LYS A 362 8.60 4.38 13.78
C LYS A 362 7.36 5.29 13.70
N GLY A 363 6.26 4.87 14.33
CA GLY A 363 4.98 5.60 14.30
C GLY A 363 4.16 5.37 13.04
N HIS A 364 4.63 4.50 12.14
CA HIS A 364 3.92 4.09 10.93
C HIS A 364 3.73 2.57 10.87
N ILE A 365 4.17 1.79 11.87
CA ILE A 365 4.15 0.32 11.81
C ILE A 365 2.72 -0.21 11.63
N SER A 366 1.75 0.31 12.40
CA SER A 366 0.36 -0.12 12.28
C SER A 366 -0.25 0.09 10.87
N LYS A 367 0.23 1.10 10.13
CA LYS A 367 -0.19 1.32 8.74
C LYS A 367 0.57 0.42 7.76
N ILE A 368 1.87 0.27 7.96
CA ILE A 368 2.74 -0.53 7.09
C ILE A 368 2.35 -2.02 7.16
N VAL A 369 2.04 -2.54 8.34
CA VAL A 369 1.72 -3.96 8.54
C VAL A 369 0.38 -4.38 7.90
N ARG A 370 -0.59 -3.46 7.79
CA ARG A 370 -1.88 -3.69 7.12
C ARG A 370 -1.82 -3.47 5.61
N ASP A 371 -0.78 -2.80 5.12
CA ASP A 371 -0.54 -2.64 3.69
C ASP A 371 0.04 -3.92 3.08
N GLN A 372 -0.54 -4.37 1.97
CA GLN A 372 -0.13 -5.63 1.30
C GLN A 372 1.34 -5.61 0.86
N CYS A 373 1.86 -4.46 0.42
CA CYS A 373 3.22 -4.31 -0.06
C CYS A 373 4.18 -3.96 1.09
N GLY A 374 3.77 -3.07 1.99
CA GLY A 374 4.52 -2.63 3.16
C GLY A 374 4.78 -3.76 4.16
N CYS A 375 3.81 -4.65 4.38
CA CYS A 375 3.95 -5.80 5.27
C CYS A 375 5.11 -6.70 4.85
N MET A 376 5.32 -6.89 3.54
CA MET A 376 6.43 -7.71 3.04
C MET A 376 7.80 -7.14 3.44
N VAL A 377 7.94 -5.81 3.55
CA VAL A 377 9.19 -5.19 4.02
C VAL A 377 9.41 -5.47 5.51
N LEU A 378 8.35 -5.47 6.33
CA LEU A 378 8.44 -5.87 7.74
C LEU A 378 8.77 -7.36 7.89
N VAL A 379 8.18 -8.22 7.06
CA VAL A 379 8.52 -9.65 6.94
C VAL A 379 10.01 -9.81 6.62
N GLY A 380 10.53 -9.03 5.68
CA GLY A 380 11.96 -8.99 5.38
C GLY A 380 12.82 -8.52 6.55
N ILE A 381 12.38 -7.50 7.29
CA ILE A 381 13.10 -6.98 8.45
C ILE A 381 13.23 -8.04 9.55
N VAL A 382 12.13 -8.69 9.95
CA VAL A 382 12.18 -9.73 10.99
C VAL A 382 12.97 -10.96 10.54
N SER A 383 13.00 -11.22 9.23
CA SER A 383 13.71 -12.37 8.66
C SER A 383 15.20 -12.11 8.44
N MET A 384 15.65 -10.88 8.23
CA MET A 384 17.03 -10.56 7.76
C MET A 384 17.87 -9.65 8.67
N VAL A 385 17.28 -8.97 9.67
CA VAL A 385 17.99 -7.98 10.49
C VAL A 385 18.42 -8.54 11.86
N ASP A 386 19.71 -8.41 12.17
CA ASP A 386 20.31 -8.95 13.41
C ASP A 386 20.04 -8.14 14.69
N ASP A 387 19.79 -6.83 14.57
CA ASP A 387 19.52 -5.92 15.71
C ASP A 387 18.09 -6.10 16.23
N THR A 388 17.85 -7.27 16.83
CA THR A 388 16.57 -7.67 17.42
C THR A 388 16.13 -6.76 18.54
N LYS A 389 17.05 -6.17 19.32
CA LYS A 389 16.72 -5.18 20.36
C LYS A 389 16.03 -3.94 19.77
N LEU A 390 16.52 -3.46 18.62
CA LEU A 390 15.90 -2.32 17.93
C LEU A 390 14.53 -2.69 17.34
N ILE A 391 14.43 -3.87 16.70
CA ILE A 391 13.17 -4.39 16.15
C ILE A 391 12.15 -4.53 17.27
N THR A 392 12.53 -5.14 18.41
CA THR A 392 11.65 -5.28 19.57
C THR A 392 11.15 -3.94 20.07
N LYS A 393 12.07 -2.96 20.22
CA LYS A 393 11.73 -1.63 20.74
C LYS A 393 10.76 -0.84 19.84
N ILE A 394 10.88 -0.96 18.52
CA ILE A 394 10.15 -0.10 17.56
C ILE A 394 8.97 -0.84 16.93
N ILE A 395 9.18 -2.07 16.47
CA ILE A 395 8.20 -2.85 15.72
C ILE A 395 7.36 -3.68 16.70
N ILE A 396 7.97 -4.59 17.46
CA ILE A 396 7.24 -5.58 18.28
C ILE A 396 6.36 -4.90 19.33
N ARG A 397 6.88 -3.89 20.04
CA ARG A 397 6.10 -3.12 21.03
C ARG A 397 4.90 -2.39 20.44
N GLU A 398 4.99 -1.93 19.18
CA GLU A 398 3.85 -1.30 18.51
C GLU A 398 2.83 -2.34 18.02
N LEU A 399 3.28 -3.55 17.64
CA LEU A 399 2.38 -4.64 17.27
C LEU A 399 1.60 -5.20 18.48
N GLN A 400 2.26 -5.30 19.65
CA GLN A 400 1.66 -5.83 20.88
C GLN A 400 0.39 -5.09 21.32
N THR A 401 0.20 -3.83 20.93
CA THR A 401 -0.99 -3.05 21.31
C THR A 401 -2.23 -3.38 20.48
N THR A 402 -2.10 -4.11 19.36
CA THR A 402 -3.21 -4.37 18.42
C THR A 402 -3.24 -5.82 17.91
N LEU A 403 -2.67 -6.78 18.65
CA LEU A 403 -2.48 -8.18 18.20
C LEU A 403 -3.74 -8.85 17.67
N LYS A 404 -4.89 -8.68 18.35
CA LYS A 404 -6.18 -9.24 17.90
C LYS A 404 -6.51 -8.80 16.48
N GLU A 405 -6.47 -7.50 16.22
CA GLU A 405 -6.76 -6.94 14.90
C GLU A 405 -5.74 -7.42 13.85
N LEU A 406 -4.47 -7.57 14.23
CA LEU A 406 -3.41 -8.03 13.33
C LEU A 406 -3.59 -9.50 12.94
N ALA A 407 -4.02 -10.36 13.87
CA ALA A 407 -4.29 -11.77 13.62
C ALA A 407 -5.47 -11.97 12.65
N LEU A 408 -6.47 -11.08 12.71
CA LEU A 408 -7.66 -11.11 11.85
C LEU A 408 -7.45 -10.43 10.49
N ASP A 409 -6.40 -9.61 10.32
CA ASP A 409 -6.17 -8.85 9.09
C ASP A 409 -5.55 -9.68 7.95
N LYS A 410 -5.92 -9.35 6.70
CA LYS A 410 -5.48 -10.09 5.51
C LYS A 410 -3.96 -10.05 5.30
N SER A 411 -3.34 -8.90 5.55
CA SER A 411 -1.92 -8.65 5.29
C SER A 411 -1.10 -8.79 6.56
N ALA A 412 -1.60 -8.27 7.68
CA ALA A 412 -0.82 -8.13 8.89
C ALA A 412 -0.47 -9.46 9.55
N ARG A 413 -1.36 -10.45 9.48
CA ARG A 413 -1.10 -11.79 10.03
C ARG A 413 0.15 -12.44 9.44
N ARG A 414 0.54 -12.10 8.21
CA ARG A 414 1.72 -12.66 7.55
C ARG A 414 3.00 -12.37 8.33
N LEU A 415 3.05 -11.24 9.03
CA LEU A 415 4.19 -10.91 9.89
C LEU A 415 4.24 -11.81 11.12
N LEU A 416 3.09 -12.10 11.74
CA LEU A 416 2.99 -13.04 12.86
C LEU A 416 3.32 -14.46 12.40
N LEU A 417 2.74 -14.89 11.29
CA LEU A 417 2.96 -16.20 10.70
C LEU A 417 4.40 -16.38 10.24
N GLN A 418 5.11 -15.35 9.77
CA GLN A 418 6.54 -15.45 9.48
C GLN A 418 7.38 -15.71 10.73
N LEU A 419 6.97 -15.18 11.90
CA LEU A 419 7.66 -15.45 13.16
C LEU A 419 7.30 -16.84 13.72
N LEU A 420 6.05 -17.28 13.55
CA LEU A 420 5.57 -18.59 14.04
C LEU A 420 6.02 -19.75 13.14
N HIS A 421 5.92 -19.59 11.82
CA HIS A 421 6.27 -20.59 10.80
C HIS A 421 6.92 -19.90 9.59
N PRO A 422 8.24 -19.66 9.62
CA PRO A 422 8.93 -18.90 8.59
C PRO A 422 8.84 -19.58 7.23
N ASN A 423 8.74 -18.78 6.17
CA ASN A 423 8.81 -19.22 4.76
C ASN A 423 7.78 -20.29 4.38
N CYS A 424 6.65 -20.37 5.10
CA CYS A 424 5.59 -21.33 4.80
C CYS A 424 4.87 -20.95 3.50
N SER A 425 4.86 -21.85 2.52
CA SER A 425 4.14 -21.68 1.24
C SER A 425 2.62 -21.55 1.43
N ARG A 426 2.08 -22.01 2.57
CA ARG A 426 0.68 -21.83 2.94
C ARG A 426 0.34 -20.36 3.24
N TYR A 427 1.26 -19.60 3.84
CA TYR A 427 1.01 -18.24 4.33
C TYR A 427 1.63 -17.16 3.44
N LEU A 428 2.72 -17.51 2.75
CA LEU A 428 3.40 -16.68 1.77
C LEU A 428 3.30 -17.34 0.39
N ASN A 429 2.65 -16.66 -0.55
CA ASN A 429 2.57 -17.13 -1.93
C ASN A 429 3.94 -17.10 -2.62
N ALA A 430 4.02 -17.71 -3.81
CA ALA A 430 5.26 -17.78 -4.60
C ALA A 430 5.91 -16.40 -4.81
N ASP A 431 5.12 -15.36 -5.11
CA ASP A 431 5.62 -13.98 -5.23
C ASP A 431 6.22 -13.44 -3.92
N GLY A 432 5.62 -13.74 -2.77
CA GLY A 432 6.09 -13.34 -1.46
C GLY A 432 7.41 -14.01 -1.09
N LEU A 433 7.51 -15.32 -1.34
CA LEU A 433 8.75 -16.09 -1.14
C LEU A 433 9.86 -15.61 -2.09
N ALA A 434 9.55 -15.40 -3.36
CA ALA A 434 10.47 -14.84 -4.33
C ALA A 434 10.96 -13.44 -3.90
N SER A 435 10.10 -12.65 -3.26
CA SER A 435 10.46 -11.31 -2.75
C SER A 435 11.52 -11.34 -1.64
N LEU A 436 11.51 -12.38 -0.78
CA LEU A 436 12.56 -12.60 0.24
C LEU A 436 13.91 -12.96 -0.37
N ASN A 437 13.89 -13.58 -1.55
CA ASN A 437 15.07 -14.02 -2.27
C ASN A 437 15.62 -13.00 -3.27
N LEU A 438 14.95 -11.85 -3.45
CA LEU A 438 15.43 -10.77 -4.32
C LEU A 438 16.87 -10.39 -4.00
N THR A 439 17.66 -10.12 -5.04
CA THR A 439 19.07 -9.73 -4.91
C THR A 439 19.43 -8.66 -5.94
N VAL A 440 20.39 -7.81 -5.58
CA VAL A 440 21.06 -6.93 -6.52
C VAL A 440 22.24 -7.72 -7.14
N PRO A 441 22.26 -7.95 -8.46
CA PRO A 441 23.27 -8.82 -9.09
C PRO A 441 24.73 -8.43 -8.82
N SER A 442 25.01 -7.13 -8.66
CA SER A 442 26.36 -6.67 -8.34
C SER A 442 26.75 -6.88 -6.87
N LEU A 443 25.78 -7.02 -5.97
CA LEU A 443 25.97 -7.16 -4.52
C LEU A 443 25.80 -8.60 -4.02
N SER A 444 25.36 -9.56 -4.87
CA SER A 444 25.37 -10.97 -4.50
C SER A 444 26.80 -11.53 -4.43
N SER A 445 27.03 -12.41 -3.45
CA SER A 445 28.21 -13.28 -3.37
C SER A 445 28.22 -14.21 -4.60
N LYS A 446 29.40 -14.50 -5.15
CA LYS A 446 29.62 -15.18 -6.44
C LYS A 446 29.09 -16.63 -6.57
N ASN A 447 28.31 -17.15 -5.61
CA ASN A 447 27.89 -18.56 -5.61
C ASN A 447 26.68 -18.87 -6.52
N GLU A 448 26.03 -17.88 -7.11
CA GLU A 448 24.89 -18.10 -8.02
C GLU A 448 25.30 -18.62 -9.41
N SER A 449 26.58 -18.54 -9.80
CA SER A 449 27.03 -19.04 -11.12
C SER A 449 27.00 -20.57 -11.24
N GLU A 450 27.06 -21.32 -10.13
CA GLU A 450 26.97 -22.79 -10.16
C GLU A 450 25.54 -23.31 -10.32
N ILE A 451 24.54 -22.51 -9.92
CA ILE A 451 23.11 -22.90 -9.99
C ILE A 451 22.59 -22.79 -11.43
N LYS A 452 23.10 -21.85 -12.22
CA LYS A 452 22.75 -21.74 -13.65
C LYS A 452 23.36 -22.87 -14.48
N SER A 453 24.58 -23.31 -14.18
CA SER A 453 25.21 -24.42 -14.91
C SER A 453 24.55 -25.77 -14.65
N LYS A 454 24.01 -26.01 -13.44
CA LYS A 454 23.28 -27.26 -13.13
C LYS A 454 21.85 -27.32 -13.69
N LYS A 455 21.26 -26.18 -14.07
CA LYS A 455 19.91 -26.14 -14.65
C LYS A 455 19.91 -26.40 -16.15
N LEU A 456 20.97 -26.00 -16.86
CA LEU A 456 21.14 -26.30 -18.29
C LEU A 456 21.51 -27.77 -18.58
N SER A 457 22.16 -28.47 -17.64
CA SER A 457 22.56 -29.87 -17.85
C SER A 457 21.44 -30.89 -17.58
N ARG A 458 20.31 -30.47 -16.99
CA ARG A 458 19.21 -31.38 -16.62
C ARG A 458 18.04 -31.37 -17.60
N ASP A 459 18.01 -30.40 -18.52
CA ASP A 459 16.95 -30.26 -19.52
C ASP A 459 17.30 -30.94 -20.87
N GLU A 460 18.52 -31.44 -21.06
CA GLU A 460 18.94 -32.15 -22.30
C GLU A 460 18.80 -33.69 -22.24
N GLU A 461 18.52 -34.28 -21.08
CA GLU A 461 18.52 -35.75 -20.93
C GLU A 461 17.12 -36.41 -20.95
N SER A 462 16.02 -35.65 -21.07
CA SER A 462 14.66 -36.23 -21.11
C SER A 462 13.97 -36.24 -22.48
N SER A 463 14.71 -36.00 -23.57
CA SER A 463 14.14 -35.93 -24.92
C SER A 463 14.81 -36.85 -25.94
N LYS A 464 15.10 -38.10 -25.54
CA LYS A 464 15.34 -39.21 -26.48
C LYS A 464 14.89 -40.55 -25.89
N GLU A 465 13.60 -40.83 -25.94
CA GLU A 465 13.09 -42.21 -26.05
C GLU A 465 11.57 -42.18 -26.29
N ALA A 466 11.18 -42.51 -27.53
CA ALA A 466 9.95 -43.24 -27.92
C ALA A 466 9.56 -42.86 -29.36
N ALA A 467 9.99 -43.68 -30.31
CA ALA A 467 9.38 -43.80 -31.62
C ALA A 467 9.16 -45.28 -31.93
N LYS A 468 8.02 -45.57 -32.60
CA LYS A 468 7.42 -46.86 -33.03
C LYS A 468 6.39 -47.39 -32.01
N SER A 469 5.16 -47.77 -32.38
CA SER A 469 4.65 -48.32 -33.65
C SER A 469 3.11 -48.23 -33.78
N ASP A 470 2.66 -47.98 -35.01
CA ASP A 470 1.52 -48.54 -35.77
C ASP A 470 0.02 -48.37 -35.37
N ILE A 471 -0.74 -48.01 -36.42
CA ILE A 471 -2.18 -47.74 -36.68
C ILE A 471 -2.83 -49.08 -37.20
N PRO A 472 -4.16 -49.41 -37.18
CA PRO A 472 -5.28 -48.66 -37.80
C PRO A 472 -6.69 -48.69 -37.16
N GLU A 473 -7.40 -47.55 -37.19
CA GLU A 473 -8.60 -47.18 -38.01
C GLU A 473 -9.91 -47.90 -37.68
N GLU A 474 -10.97 -47.15 -37.33
CA GLU A 474 -12.13 -46.88 -38.22
C GLU A 474 -13.30 -46.12 -37.53
N ASN A 475 -13.81 -45.10 -38.25
CA ASN A 475 -15.22 -44.62 -38.38
C ASN A 475 -15.95 -43.97 -37.17
N LEU A 476 -16.85 -42.98 -37.30
CA LEU A 476 -17.21 -41.87 -38.21
C LEU A 476 -18.44 -41.14 -37.54
N ASP A 477 -18.75 -39.91 -38.00
CA ASP A 477 -19.99 -39.10 -37.81
C ASP A 477 -20.06 -38.16 -36.57
N GLU A 478 -20.00 -36.82 -36.73
CA GLU A 478 -21.08 -35.82 -37.01
C GLU A 478 -22.18 -35.81 -35.92
N GLU A 479 -22.69 -34.72 -35.34
CA GLU A 479 -22.86 -33.33 -35.76
C GLU A 479 -23.21 -32.43 -34.52
N SER A 480 -23.31 -31.14 -34.80
CA SER A 480 -23.58 -29.94 -33.97
C SER A 480 -24.57 -29.98 -32.77
N THR A 481 -24.33 -29.11 -31.76
CA THR A 481 -25.17 -27.91 -31.47
C THR A 481 -24.68 -27.14 -30.23
N LYS A 482 -24.85 -25.81 -30.28
CA LYS A 482 -24.67 -24.86 -29.17
C LYS A 482 -25.88 -24.95 -28.24
N GLU A 483 -25.68 -24.78 -26.93
CA GLU A 483 -26.26 -23.65 -26.15
C GLU A 483 -25.87 -23.70 -24.66
N VAL A 484 -26.12 -22.58 -24.00
CA VAL A 484 -25.56 -22.09 -22.75
C VAL A 484 -26.52 -22.37 -21.58
N ALA A 485 -25.91 -22.51 -20.39
CA ALA A 485 -26.45 -22.44 -19.02
C ALA A 485 -26.95 -23.76 -18.41
N THR A 486 -26.37 -24.17 -17.26
CA THR A 486 -26.89 -23.95 -15.90
C THR A 486 -25.97 -24.58 -14.83
N THR A 487 -26.00 -24.00 -13.62
CA THR A 487 -25.93 -24.64 -12.28
C THR A 487 -24.75 -25.50 -11.82
N ASP A 488 -24.17 -25.06 -10.70
CA ASP A 488 -23.86 -25.75 -9.42
C ASP A 488 -23.23 -27.17 -9.33
N SER A 489 -22.44 -27.26 -8.26
CA SER A 489 -22.03 -28.43 -7.46
C SER A 489 -20.79 -29.26 -7.86
N ASP A 490 -19.86 -29.23 -6.90
CA ASP A 490 -19.01 -30.30 -6.37
C ASP A 490 -18.30 -31.28 -7.31
N MET A 491 -16.97 -31.34 -7.14
CA MET A 491 -16.31 -32.63 -7.05
C MET A 491 -15.05 -32.58 -6.18
N GLU A 492 -15.09 -33.40 -5.14
CA GLU A 492 -13.96 -33.84 -4.32
C GLU A 492 -12.90 -34.52 -5.20
N ALA A 493 -11.63 -34.22 -4.93
CA ALA A 493 -10.52 -35.05 -5.37
C ALA A 493 -9.77 -35.51 -4.12
N THR A 494 -9.87 -36.82 -3.90
CA THR A 494 -9.24 -37.61 -2.87
C THR A 494 -7.71 -37.65 -3.05
N GLU A 495 -6.97 -37.48 -1.94
CA GLU A 495 -5.56 -37.83 -1.85
C GLU A 495 -5.41 -39.34 -1.75
N SER A 496 -4.51 -39.93 -2.53
CA SER A 496 -3.61 -40.97 -2.00
C SER A 496 -2.37 -41.08 -2.87
N GLY A 497 -1.20 -40.95 -2.24
CA GLY A 497 0.10 -40.98 -2.90
C GLY A 497 1.20 -40.76 -1.89
N LYS A 498 1.45 -41.79 -1.08
CA LYS A 498 2.58 -41.90 -0.15
C LYS A 498 3.88 -41.79 -0.97
N GLY A 499 4.69 -40.77 -0.68
CA GLY A 499 6.02 -40.63 -1.22
C GLY A 499 6.78 -39.61 -0.39
N ASP A 500 7.84 -40.04 0.27
CA ASP A 500 8.79 -39.19 0.98
C ASP A 500 9.27 -38.08 0.05
N ILE A 501 8.88 -36.84 0.32
CA ILE A 501 9.43 -35.65 -0.33
C ILE A 501 10.63 -35.22 0.53
N PRO A 502 11.86 -35.18 -0.02
CA PRO A 502 13.00 -34.70 0.73
C PRO A 502 12.75 -33.26 1.17
N GLU A 503 13.07 -32.94 2.42
CA GLU A 503 13.26 -31.57 2.90
C GLU A 503 14.30 -30.87 2.00
N GLU A 504 13.85 -30.23 0.92
CA GLU A 504 14.69 -29.31 0.19
C GLU A 504 14.92 -28.09 1.06
N ASN A 505 16.12 -28.04 1.64
CA ASN A 505 16.75 -26.86 2.23
C ASN A 505 16.56 -25.64 1.32
N LEU A 506 15.52 -24.85 1.60
CA LEU A 506 15.38 -23.49 1.08
C LEU A 506 16.43 -22.64 1.79
N ASN A 507 17.59 -22.51 1.13
CA ASN A 507 18.73 -21.71 1.54
C ASN A 507 18.32 -20.40 2.23
N SER A 508 18.87 -20.22 3.43
CA SER A 508 18.75 -19.03 4.26
C SER A 508 19.02 -17.76 3.47
N ALA A 509 18.11 -16.78 3.55
CA ALA A 509 18.36 -15.44 3.04
C ALA A 509 19.58 -14.83 3.74
N GLU A 510 20.75 -14.89 3.10
CA GLU A 510 22.01 -14.26 3.53
C GLU A 510 21.83 -12.73 3.60
N GLY A 511 21.24 -12.27 4.69
CA GLY A 511 21.12 -10.85 5.03
C GLY A 511 21.77 -10.54 6.38
N GLY A 512 21.75 -11.46 7.34
CA GLY A 512 22.22 -11.24 8.71
C GLY A 512 23.25 -12.29 9.13
N LYS A 513 24.18 -11.90 10.00
CA LYS A 513 25.19 -12.80 10.57
C LYS A 513 24.63 -13.66 11.70
N LYS A 514 23.50 -13.26 12.29
CA LYS A 514 22.86 -14.00 13.38
C LYS A 514 22.15 -15.23 12.85
N ASP A 515 22.25 -16.34 13.58
CA ASP A 515 21.46 -17.53 13.30
C ASP A 515 19.94 -17.20 13.18
N PRO A 516 19.24 -17.65 12.11
CA PRO A 516 17.83 -17.36 11.91
C PRO A 516 16.94 -17.82 13.07
N SER A 517 17.20 -19.00 13.65
CA SER A 517 16.40 -19.56 14.74
C SER A 517 16.58 -18.78 16.04
N LEU A 518 17.82 -18.37 16.36
CA LEU A 518 18.11 -17.49 17.51
C LEU A 518 17.42 -16.13 17.36
N ARG A 519 17.47 -15.54 16.17
CA ARG A 519 16.79 -14.26 15.87
C ARG A 519 15.29 -14.39 16.04
N ARG A 520 14.69 -15.45 15.50
CA ARG A 520 13.25 -15.77 15.64
C ARG A 520 12.89 -15.88 17.12
N ARG A 521 13.68 -16.61 17.92
CA ARG A 521 13.48 -16.74 19.38
C ARG A 521 13.56 -15.41 20.12
N GLU A 522 14.55 -14.58 19.79
CA GLU A 522 14.68 -13.24 20.41
C GLU A 522 13.50 -12.31 20.09
N LEU A 523 12.96 -12.39 18.87
CA LEU A 523 11.86 -11.54 18.41
C LEU A 523 10.48 -12.02 18.84
N LEU A 524 10.28 -13.33 18.95
CA LEU A 524 8.99 -13.95 19.25
C LEU A 524 8.84 -14.25 20.75
N VAL A 525 9.79 -14.98 21.34
CA VAL A 525 9.71 -15.47 22.72
C VAL A 525 10.27 -14.43 23.69
N ASN A 526 11.54 -14.05 23.54
CA ASN A 526 12.22 -13.18 24.51
C ASN A 526 11.67 -11.74 24.54
N SER A 527 10.90 -11.35 23.53
CA SER A 527 10.24 -10.05 23.45
C SER A 527 8.92 -9.97 24.20
N GLY A 528 8.37 -11.11 24.64
CA GLY A 528 7.01 -11.25 25.17
C GLY A 528 5.91 -11.18 24.09
N LEU A 529 6.26 -11.24 22.80
CA LEU A 529 5.26 -11.20 21.73
C LEU A 529 4.40 -12.47 21.73
N ALA A 530 5.04 -13.64 21.82
CA ALA A 530 4.33 -14.93 21.84
C ALA A 530 3.40 -15.06 23.04
N GLU A 531 3.86 -14.64 24.22
CA GLU A 531 3.07 -14.67 25.44
C GLU A 531 1.77 -13.86 25.27
N ASN A 532 1.88 -12.59 24.86
CA ASN A 532 0.71 -11.75 24.62
C ASN A 532 -0.17 -12.28 23.48
N LEU A 533 0.42 -12.93 22.48
CA LEU A 533 -0.33 -13.51 21.37
C LEU A 533 -1.14 -14.73 21.82
N ILE A 534 -0.58 -15.57 22.70
CA ILE A 534 -1.32 -16.69 23.31
C ILE A 534 -2.47 -16.14 24.16
N ASP A 535 -2.25 -15.11 24.98
CA ASP A 535 -3.31 -14.49 25.78
C ASP A 535 -4.44 -13.95 24.90
N VAL A 536 -4.11 -13.28 23.79
CA VAL A 536 -5.11 -12.83 22.80
C VAL A 536 -5.83 -14.00 22.14
N CYS A 537 -5.14 -15.10 21.86
CA CYS A 537 -5.76 -16.31 21.33
C CYS A 537 -6.73 -16.95 22.34
N ILE A 538 -6.40 -16.97 23.64
CA ILE A 538 -7.27 -17.47 24.71
C ILE A 538 -8.53 -16.60 24.80
N GLU A 539 -8.36 -15.28 24.92
CA GLU A 539 -9.48 -14.33 25.09
C GLU A 539 -10.42 -14.25 23.88
N ASN A 540 -9.94 -14.60 22.68
CA ASN A 540 -10.67 -14.41 21.42
C ASN A 540 -10.72 -15.70 20.57
N ALA A 541 -10.64 -16.87 21.19
CA ALA A 541 -10.52 -18.15 20.50
C ALA A 541 -11.65 -18.39 19.49
N GLU A 542 -12.90 -18.10 19.87
CA GLU A 542 -14.10 -18.30 19.03
C GLU A 542 -14.05 -17.46 17.75
N GLU A 543 -13.79 -16.15 17.87
CA GLU A 543 -13.68 -15.23 16.74
C GLU A 543 -12.48 -15.56 15.83
N LEU A 544 -11.35 -15.98 16.41
CA LEU A 544 -10.17 -16.36 15.64
C LEU A 544 -10.40 -17.66 14.88
N LEU A 545 -10.97 -18.70 15.51
CA LEU A 545 -11.23 -20.00 14.88
C LEU A 545 -12.22 -19.92 13.73
N THR A 546 -13.27 -19.11 13.89
CA THR A 546 -14.32 -18.92 12.89
C THR A 546 -13.93 -17.93 11.79
N SER A 547 -12.86 -17.16 11.97
CA SER A 547 -12.35 -16.22 10.97
C SER A 547 -11.58 -16.92 9.85
N ASN A 548 -11.76 -16.45 8.60
CA ASN A 548 -10.98 -16.94 7.45
C ASN A 548 -9.47 -16.70 7.62
N PHE A 549 -9.06 -15.70 8.40
CA PHE A 549 -7.67 -15.29 8.57
C PHE A 549 -7.13 -15.61 9.96
N GLY A 550 -7.94 -15.40 11.01
CA GLY A 550 -7.55 -15.67 12.39
C GLY A 550 -7.19 -17.13 12.64
N LYS A 551 -7.87 -18.06 11.95
CA LYS A 551 -7.67 -19.51 12.09
C LYS A 551 -6.24 -19.95 11.82
N GLU A 552 -5.54 -19.28 10.90
CA GLU A 552 -4.15 -19.59 10.56
C GLU A 552 -3.22 -19.25 11.72
N VAL A 553 -3.46 -18.13 12.40
CA VAL A 553 -2.64 -17.66 13.52
C VAL A 553 -2.87 -18.52 14.74
N ILE A 554 -4.13 -18.75 15.15
CA ILE A 554 -4.43 -19.58 16.31
C ILE A 554 -3.98 -21.03 16.11
N PHE A 555 -4.04 -21.56 14.88
CA PHE A 555 -3.48 -22.86 14.54
C PHE A 555 -1.98 -22.95 14.84
N GLU A 556 -1.19 -22.02 14.31
CA GLU A 556 0.27 -22.04 14.50
C GLU A 556 0.66 -21.76 15.96
N VAL A 557 -0.11 -20.93 16.68
CA VAL A 557 0.10 -20.69 18.11
C VAL A 557 -0.19 -21.95 18.92
N ALA A 558 -1.37 -22.56 18.74
CA ALA A 558 -1.78 -23.76 19.47
C ALA A 558 -0.88 -24.97 19.17
N LYS A 559 -0.29 -25.05 17.97
CA LYS A 559 0.72 -26.05 17.60
C LYS A 559 2.07 -25.85 18.31
N GLY A 560 2.33 -24.68 18.90
CA GLY A 560 3.61 -24.34 19.51
C GLY A 560 4.62 -23.69 18.55
N GLY A 561 4.16 -23.26 17.38
CA GLY A 561 4.97 -22.74 16.28
C GLY A 561 5.83 -23.81 15.59
N SER A 562 6.43 -23.44 14.45
CA SER A 562 7.41 -24.28 13.76
C SER A 562 8.58 -24.63 14.68
N ASP A 563 9.06 -25.87 14.55
CA ASP A 563 10.17 -26.43 15.34
C ASP A 563 9.92 -26.41 16.86
N GLY A 564 8.65 -26.28 17.28
CA GLY A 564 8.27 -26.16 18.69
C GLY A 564 8.87 -24.93 19.37
N ILE A 565 9.06 -23.81 18.66
CA ILE A 565 9.74 -22.62 19.20
C ILE A 565 9.12 -22.05 20.48
N LEU A 566 7.81 -22.25 20.69
CA LEU A 566 7.12 -21.80 21.90
C LEU A 566 7.36 -22.74 23.09
N HIS A 567 7.78 -23.98 22.83
CA HIS A 567 8.16 -24.96 23.84
C HIS A 567 9.64 -24.82 24.24
N PRO A 568 10.00 -25.15 25.50
CA PRO A 568 9.13 -25.47 26.63
C PRO A 568 8.66 -24.22 27.41
N THR A 569 9.04 -23.02 26.96
CA THR A 569 8.91 -21.79 27.76
C THR A 569 7.46 -21.37 28.02
N LEU A 570 6.53 -21.75 27.14
CA LEU A 570 5.14 -21.31 27.18
C LEU A 570 4.13 -22.45 27.31
N ASP A 571 4.57 -23.65 27.72
CA ASP A 571 3.74 -24.88 27.77
C ASP A 571 2.47 -24.70 28.60
N GLU A 572 2.59 -24.09 29.79
CA GLU A 572 1.44 -23.82 30.65
C GLU A 572 0.40 -22.94 29.96
N LYS A 573 0.84 -21.88 29.26
CA LYS A 573 -0.07 -21.00 28.50
C LYS A 573 -0.66 -21.69 27.27
N LEU A 574 0.11 -22.55 26.60
CA LEU A 574 -0.40 -23.34 25.47
C LEU A 574 -1.47 -24.33 25.93
N ASN A 575 -1.28 -24.96 27.08
CA ASN A 575 -2.31 -25.83 27.68
C ASN A 575 -3.58 -25.03 28.01
N ASN A 576 -3.46 -23.83 28.58
CA ASN A 576 -4.61 -22.95 28.82
C ASN A 576 -5.35 -22.59 27.50
N LEU A 577 -4.61 -22.39 26.40
CA LEU A 577 -5.22 -22.18 25.08
C LEU A 577 -5.95 -23.43 24.58
N HIS A 578 -5.35 -24.61 24.73
CA HIS A 578 -6.01 -25.87 24.37
C HIS A 578 -7.29 -26.06 25.18
N GLU A 579 -7.25 -25.78 26.47
CA GLU A 579 -8.40 -25.82 27.36
C GLU A 579 -9.51 -24.83 26.96
N ALA A 580 -9.16 -23.58 26.63
CA ALA A 580 -10.13 -22.59 26.18
C ALA A 580 -10.83 -23.00 24.87
N ILE A 581 -10.10 -23.58 23.92
CA ILE A 581 -10.67 -24.10 22.68
C ILE A 581 -11.59 -25.31 22.97
N ALA A 582 -11.18 -26.20 23.88
CA ALA A 582 -11.99 -27.34 24.28
C ALA A 582 -13.30 -26.91 24.97
N GLU A 583 -13.26 -25.88 25.84
CA GLU A 583 -14.45 -25.32 26.48
C GLU A 583 -15.44 -24.74 25.47
N LEU A 584 -14.95 -24.07 24.41
CA LEU A 584 -15.80 -23.63 23.31
C LEU A 584 -16.47 -24.81 22.59
N ALA A 585 -15.73 -25.90 22.37
CA ALA A 585 -16.26 -27.10 21.74
C ALA A 585 -17.22 -27.91 22.64
N ALA A 586 -17.16 -27.70 23.96
CA ALA A 586 -18.03 -28.37 24.93
C ALA A 586 -19.40 -27.67 25.11
N LYS A 587 -19.57 -26.46 24.55
CA LYS A 587 -20.86 -25.75 24.56
C LYS A 587 -21.94 -26.59 23.87
N PRO A 588 -23.20 -26.52 24.32
CA PRO A 588 -24.28 -27.22 23.65
C PRO A 588 -24.52 -26.65 22.27
N LYS A 589 -24.99 -27.49 21.35
CA LYS A 589 -25.51 -27.04 20.05
C LYS A 589 -26.77 -26.19 20.30
N SER A 590 -26.70 -24.90 19.97
CA SER A 590 -27.86 -24.01 20.05
C SER A 590 -28.58 -24.02 18.72
N ASP A 591 -29.85 -24.42 18.72
CA ASP A 591 -30.72 -24.34 17.53
C ASP A 591 -31.30 -22.92 17.34
N GLU A 592 -31.05 -22.00 18.28
CA GLU A 592 -31.62 -20.65 18.32
C GLU A 592 -30.63 -19.52 17.94
N SER A 593 -29.33 -19.81 17.85
CA SER A 593 -28.33 -18.82 17.45
C SER A 593 -28.10 -18.81 15.94
N GLU A 594 -27.98 -17.61 15.34
CA GLU A 594 -27.54 -17.46 13.94
C GLU A 594 -26.07 -17.91 13.73
N GLU A 595 -25.30 -18.07 14.82
CA GLU A 595 -23.90 -18.49 14.79
C GLU A 595 -23.77 -20.02 14.87
N GLU A 596 -23.05 -20.60 13.89
CA GLU A 596 -22.75 -22.04 13.85
C GLU A 596 -21.81 -22.44 14.99
N HIS A 597 -22.05 -23.60 15.61
CA HIS A 597 -21.18 -24.16 16.64
C HIS A 597 -19.74 -24.36 16.11
N VAL A 598 -18.72 -24.19 16.96
CA VAL A 598 -17.30 -24.25 16.54
C VAL A 598 -16.87 -25.59 15.94
N LEU A 599 -17.57 -26.69 16.25
CA LEU A 599 -17.32 -28.00 15.63
C LEU A 599 -17.97 -28.14 14.24
N GLU A 600 -18.97 -27.32 13.93
CA GLU A 600 -19.71 -27.36 12.66
C GLU A 600 -19.32 -26.23 11.70
N ASN A 601 -18.81 -25.12 12.24
CA ASN A 601 -18.43 -23.99 11.42
C ASN A 601 -17.32 -24.34 10.42
N PHE A 602 -17.46 -23.85 9.18
CA PHE A 602 -16.60 -24.22 8.05
C PHE A 602 -15.10 -23.98 8.30
N HIS A 603 -14.75 -22.91 9.02
CA HIS A 603 -13.36 -22.53 9.28
C HIS A 603 -12.79 -23.21 10.53
N SER A 604 -13.54 -23.20 11.63
CA SER A 604 -13.09 -23.74 12.90
C SER A 604 -13.00 -25.27 12.88
N SER A 605 -13.98 -25.98 12.29
CA SER A 605 -13.98 -27.44 12.19
C SER A 605 -12.72 -27.99 11.50
N ARG A 606 -12.34 -27.40 10.35
CA ARG A 606 -11.10 -27.76 9.63
C ARG A 606 -9.84 -27.48 10.44
N THR A 607 -9.86 -26.40 11.22
CA THR A 607 -8.72 -25.99 12.05
C THR A 607 -8.56 -26.92 13.25
N ILE A 608 -9.65 -27.23 13.96
CA ILE A 608 -9.68 -28.17 15.08
C ILE A 608 -9.28 -29.57 14.61
N ARG A 609 -9.85 -30.04 13.49
CA ARG A 609 -9.45 -31.31 12.85
C ARG A 609 -7.94 -31.39 12.68
N LYS A 610 -7.35 -30.35 12.11
CA LYS A 610 -5.91 -30.31 11.86
C LYS A 610 -5.09 -30.23 13.14
N LEU A 611 -5.57 -29.53 14.17
CA LEU A 611 -4.91 -29.50 15.49
C LEU A 611 -4.90 -30.88 16.16
N ILE A 612 -5.96 -31.68 16.03
CA ILE A 612 -6.00 -33.05 16.56
C ILE A 612 -4.89 -33.91 15.93
N LEU A 613 -4.65 -33.76 14.62
CA LEU A 613 -3.62 -34.52 13.92
C LEU A 613 -2.21 -34.05 14.30
N ASP A 614 -2.00 -32.73 14.33
CA ASP A 614 -0.66 -32.12 14.48
C ASP A 614 -0.22 -31.91 15.94
N CYS A 615 -1.13 -31.97 16.93
CA CYS A 615 -0.84 -31.64 18.33
C CYS A 615 -1.45 -32.67 19.31
N PRO A 616 -0.66 -33.64 19.79
CA PRO A 616 -1.12 -34.67 20.74
C PRO A 616 -1.73 -34.09 22.03
N ALA A 617 -1.09 -33.08 22.62
CA ALA A 617 -1.55 -32.44 23.86
C ALA A 617 -2.95 -31.82 23.69
N PHE A 618 -3.17 -31.14 22.55
CA PHE A 618 -4.48 -30.59 22.21
C PHE A 618 -5.53 -31.70 22.02
N ALA A 619 -5.17 -32.77 21.31
CA ALA A 619 -6.08 -33.91 21.11
C ALA A 619 -6.54 -34.51 22.45
N SER A 620 -5.63 -34.75 23.39
CA SER A 620 -5.98 -35.23 24.74
C SER A 620 -6.89 -34.26 25.49
N SER A 621 -6.59 -32.95 25.44
CA SER A 621 -7.40 -31.94 26.13
C SER A 621 -8.82 -31.86 25.57
N LEU A 622 -8.95 -31.81 24.24
CA LEU A 622 -10.23 -31.73 23.54
C LEU A 622 -11.08 -33.00 23.76
N TRP A 623 -10.47 -34.18 23.73
CA TRP A 623 -11.17 -35.45 23.95
C TRP A 623 -11.82 -35.47 25.34
N LYS A 624 -11.01 -35.26 26.39
CA LYS A 624 -11.43 -35.34 27.79
C LYS A 624 -12.47 -34.29 28.16
N LYS A 625 -12.36 -33.05 27.65
CA LYS A 625 -13.28 -31.97 28.02
C LYS A 625 -14.58 -31.98 27.20
N SER A 626 -14.56 -32.40 25.94
CA SER A 626 -15.63 -32.03 25.00
C SER A 626 -16.29 -33.19 24.26
N LEU A 627 -15.58 -34.30 24.02
CA LEU A 627 -16.04 -35.34 23.09
C LEU A 627 -16.27 -36.71 23.72
N GLU A 628 -15.57 -37.06 24.81
CA GLU A 628 -15.74 -38.33 25.49
C GLU A 628 -17.22 -38.59 25.86
N GLY A 629 -17.78 -39.68 25.33
CA GLY A 629 -19.18 -40.07 25.50
C GLY A 629 -20.20 -39.25 24.71
N LYS A 630 -19.75 -38.36 23.80
CA LYS A 630 -20.61 -37.44 23.03
C LYS A 630 -20.41 -37.54 21.51
N CYS A 631 -19.64 -38.51 21.02
CA CYS A 631 -19.27 -38.57 19.60
C CYS A 631 -20.48 -38.75 18.66
N GLN A 632 -21.54 -39.44 19.09
CA GLN A 632 -22.78 -39.61 18.32
C GLN A 632 -23.41 -38.26 17.91
N LEU A 633 -23.39 -37.26 18.79
CA LEU A 633 -23.98 -35.93 18.54
C LEU A 633 -23.25 -35.17 17.43
N TRP A 634 -21.99 -35.51 17.21
CA TRP A 634 -21.07 -34.83 16.29
C TRP A 634 -20.69 -35.71 15.09
N ALA A 635 -21.41 -36.83 14.88
CA ALA A 635 -21.09 -37.80 13.83
C ALA A 635 -21.54 -37.37 12.43
N GLN A 636 -22.26 -36.25 12.29
CA GLN A 636 -22.81 -35.77 11.01
C GLN A 636 -22.26 -34.38 10.62
N GLY A 637 -22.44 -33.96 9.37
CA GLY A 637 -22.04 -32.63 8.90
C GLY A 637 -20.52 -32.38 8.96
N HIS A 638 -20.10 -31.14 9.21
CA HIS A 638 -18.67 -30.79 9.30
C HIS A 638 -17.99 -31.36 10.56
N SER A 639 -18.73 -31.51 11.66
CA SER A 639 -18.22 -32.04 12.93
C SER A 639 -17.81 -33.51 12.82
N SER A 640 -18.43 -34.28 11.93
CA SER A 640 -18.02 -35.67 11.61
C SER A 640 -16.53 -35.79 11.25
N LYS A 641 -15.99 -34.81 10.52
CA LYS A 641 -14.57 -34.78 10.10
C LYS A 641 -13.64 -34.47 11.28
N VAL A 642 -14.14 -33.77 12.30
CA VAL A 642 -13.40 -33.50 13.54
C VAL A 642 -13.34 -34.77 14.39
N VAL A 643 -14.49 -35.41 14.60
CA VAL A 643 -14.59 -36.66 15.37
C VAL A 643 -13.74 -37.76 14.72
N SER A 644 -13.85 -37.93 13.40
CA SER A 644 -13.07 -38.92 12.66
C SER A 644 -11.55 -38.71 12.75
N ALA A 645 -11.08 -37.48 12.97
CA ALA A 645 -9.64 -37.23 13.09
C ALA A 645 -9.02 -37.84 14.36
N PHE A 646 -9.82 -38.14 15.40
CA PHE A 646 -9.32 -38.85 16.57
C PHE A 646 -8.89 -40.28 16.26
N TRP A 647 -9.40 -40.87 15.18
CA TRP A 647 -8.97 -42.17 14.67
C TRP A 647 -7.49 -42.15 14.21
N GLU A 648 -7.03 -41.00 13.75
CA GLU A 648 -5.68 -40.74 13.24
C GLU A 648 -4.83 -39.88 14.20
N SER A 649 -5.37 -39.49 15.35
CA SER A 649 -4.71 -38.62 16.35
C SER A 649 -3.30 -39.10 16.65
N SER A 650 -2.30 -38.23 16.71
CA SER A 650 -0.93 -38.64 17.02
C SER A 650 -0.78 -39.19 18.45
N ASP A 651 -1.69 -38.87 19.38
CA ASP A 651 -1.75 -39.41 20.74
C ASP A 651 -2.26 -40.87 20.77
N SER A 652 -1.46 -41.82 21.26
CA SER A 652 -1.81 -43.26 21.28
C SER A 652 -2.97 -43.60 22.22
N GLU A 653 -3.03 -42.96 23.38
CA GLU A 653 -4.05 -43.25 24.39
C GLU A 653 -5.39 -42.73 23.94
N VAL A 654 -5.42 -41.47 23.46
CA VAL A 654 -6.64 -40.86 22.95
C VAL A 654 -7.16 -41.61 21.73
N ARG A 655 -6.28 -42.00 20.81
CA ARG A 655 -6.66 -42.78 19.63
C ARG A 655 -7.30 -44.12 20.02
N LYS A 656 -6.78 -44.79 21.05
CA LYS A 656 -7.32 -46.08 21.50
C LYS A 656 -8.74 -45.91 22.05
N VAL A 657 -8.92 -45.00 23.00
CA VAL A 657 -10.24 -44.73 23.61
C VAL A 657 -11.23 -44.21 22.57
N ALA A 658 -10.77 -43.35 21.65
CA ALA A 658 -11.62 -42.87 20.56
C ALA A 658 -12.05 -43.99 19.61
N LYS A 659 -11.18 -44.93 19.26
CA LYS A 659 -11.57 -46.07 18.42
C LYS A 659 -12.66 -46.91 19.07
N GLU A 660 -12.59 -47.14 20.38
CA GLU A 660 -13.61 -47.90 21.11
C GLU A 660 -14.98 -47.21 21.05
N GLU A 661 -15.05 -45.88 21.18
CA GLU A 661 -16.30 -45.11 21.09
C GLU A 661 -16.80 -44.93 19.65
N LEU A 662 -15.90 -44.81 18.68
CA LEU A 662 -16.25 -44.49 17.29
C LEU A 662 -16.57 -45.73 16.45
N GLN A 663 -16.03 -46.91 16.77
CA GLN A 663 -16.24 -48.14 15.99
C GLN A 663 -17.74 -48.45 15.75
N PRO A 664 -18.65 -48.37 16.75
CA PRO A 664 -20.07 -48.63 16.52
C PRO A 664 -20.71 -47.65 15.51
N LEU A 665 -20.27 -46.39 15.51
CA LEU A 665 -20.77 -45.35 14.58
C LEU A 665 -20.28 -45.56 13.15
N VAL A 666 -19.14 -46.23 13.00
CA VAL A 666 -18.59 -46.61 11.71
C VAL A 666 -19.32 -47.83 11.18
N ASP A 667 -19.52 -48.82 12.04
CA ASP A 667 -20.20 -50.08 11.71
C ASP A 667 -21.67 -49.85 11.31
N ASP A 668 -22.36 -48.88 11.93
CA ASP A 668 -23.74 -48.50 11.57
C ASP A 668 -23.84 -47.55 10.34
N GLY A 669 -22.69 -47.06 9.84
CA GLY A 669 -22.59 -46.17 8.69
C GLY A 669 -22.85 -44.69 8.97
N THR A 670 -23.07 -44.27 10.21
CA THR A 670 -23.29 -42.88 10.62
C THR A 670 -22.03 -42.04 10.46
N LEU A 671 -20.85 -42.60 10.73
CA LEU A 671 -19.56 -41.94 10.64
C LEU A 671 -18.72 -42.50 9.48
N LYS A 672 -18.40 -41.65 8.51
CA LYS A 672 -17.50 -42.01 7.39
C LYS A 672 -16.05 -41.71 7.76
N ILE A 673 -15.22 -42.73 7.81
CA ILE A 673 -13.77 -42.59 7.98
C ILE A 673 -13.11 -42.53 6.58
N PRO A 674 -12.12 -41.65 6.35
CA PRO A 674 -11.40 -41.61 5.07
C PRO A 674 -10.76 -42.97 4.73
N GLU A 675 -11.02 -43.47 3.52
CA GLU A 675 -10.67 -44.83 3.04
C GLU A 675 -9.16 -45.11 2.90
N THR A 676 -8.29 -44.14 3.18
CA THR A 676 -6.84 -44.33 3.18
C THR A 676 -6.40 -45.18 4.38
N LYS A 677 -6.39 -46.51 4.18
CA LYS A 677 -5.86 -47.60 5.02
C LYS A 677 -6.86 -48.29 5.97
N GLN A 678 -8.09 -48.56 5.53
CA GLN A 678 -8.84 -49.69 6.09
C GLN A 678 -8.11 -51.04 5.91
N SER A 679 -7.13 -51.13 4.99
CA SER A 679 -6.37 -52.35 4.70
C SER A 679 -5.05 -52.54 5.47
N ALA A 680 -4.84 -51.86 6.60
CA ALA A 680 -3.60 -52.04 7.40
C ALA A 680 -3.81 -52.83 8.70
N ASN A 681 -5.04 -53.23 9.02
CA ASN A 681 -5.36 -54.02 10.21
C ASN A 681 -6.01 -55.38 9.91
N GLU A 682 -6.02 -55.79 8.64
CA GLU A 682 -6.28 -57.18 8.24
C GLU A 682 -5.03 -57.73 7.56
N ASN A 683 -4.00 -58.02 8.36
CA ASN A 683 -3.02 -59.11 8.19
C ASN A 683 -2.03 -59.15 9.35
#